data_AF-A0A2U0S593-F1
#
_entry.id   AF-A0A2U0S593-F1
#
_cell.length_a   1.000
_cell.length_b   1.000
_cell.length_c   1.000
_cell.angle_alpha   90.00
_cell.angle_beta   90.00
_cell.angle_gamma   90.00
#
_symmetry.space_group_name_H-M   'P 1'
#
loop_
_entity.id
_entity.type
_entity.pdbx_description
1 polymer ?
#
loop_
_entity_poly.entity_id
_entity_poly.type
_entity_poly.pdbx_seq_one_letter_code
_entity_poly.pdbx_strand_id
1 'polypeptide(L)'
;MSKEKMLITLTDLGLKKTEAKIYFYLAKEGPKKSKEITAALGITKQRFYPIIRGLQNKGIVSATLDRPAKFVAIPFDKLLDLFAKTKMEDAKTIKQNTGKLIADWQSISLSGLKTSLPKFAIIKGKKYVYSKIQQMIQETTNQFSVISNLSELFRAEQFGVLDSILNHPKKLQINFRLITEIPKHQLSAIKRFLEDVNPELKLKSRNADIGLSPFPKMVLRDNKEVLYFLSPRTGDLEVQNGYVCLFTNATSIADLLSSVFEEIWRNSTDINQKIRELETGVSPQRTEIIEDENLAITKFNEILQTAKEEIVMVTSSEDILSYWHDSSCLKKLTSNGVAVKIMAPISRENLRACLQLADFCEVRHVPNDYLKTITIDGKHFFQFNLKHAIKSQGSLGTYERTLYSNDLEYVQKTNKMLFELWKNSVVPTSSTVEAIIKKQASMSEDLFERGRKLKKYKFIDRLSTVSELTTIADKAKITEQDVRDKILSYKTSSTRRNSDVITACATTGHALIHPHTNFDYPKLLLSVYKIDKESTFGAEDAIILHSWLNTPIGYCYVPVAVAANNPKASHVWFARFKGSPVTANNNYNLFKKSELQIQFHGKTLFVAWTKPISLLSNQDPLPPSVLILEGTGQTKTRAYDVLQHNGVKDINQLNYCDAYITFIHQETKYQGPATDGLLAKDVYVETTFL
;
A
#
# COMPACT_ATOMS: atom_id res chain seq x y z
N MET A 1 4.77 16.18 -41.09
CA MET A 1 4.84 14.70 -40.93
C MET A 1 6.17 14.20 -41.49
N SER A 2 6.86 13.29 -40.80
CA SER A 2 8.07 12.67 -41.34
C SER A 2 7.73 11.73 -42.51
N LYS A 3 8.67 11.58 -43.47
CA LYS A 3 8.58 10.64 -44.59
C LYS A 3 8.22 9.22 -44.13
N GLU A 4 8.77 8.82 -42.99
CA GLU A 4 8.56 7.52 -42.38
C GLU A 4 7.12 7.33 -41.89
N LYS A 5 6.54 8.34 -41.25
CA LYS A 5 5.13 8.31 -40.80
C LYS A 5 4.16 8.16 -41.97
N MET A 6 4.40 8.84 -43.09
CA MET A 6 3.57 8.70 -44.31
C MET A 6 3.66 7.32 -44.96
N LEU A 7 4.85 6.71 -45.00
CA LEU A 7 5.02 5.36 -45.53
C LEU A 7 4.32 4.30 -44.65
N ILE A 8 4.34 4.49 -43.33
CA ILE A 8 3.58 3.66 -42.38
C ILE A 8 2.08 3.79 -42.66
N THR A 9 1.56 5.03 -42.73
CA THR A 9 0.13 5.27 -43.01
C THR A 9 -0.33 4.63 -44.32
N LEU A 10 0.43 4.76 -45.41
CA LEU A 10 0.10 4.13 -46.70
C LEU A 10 0.10 2.60 -46.62
N THR A 11 0.96 2.03 -45.77
CA THR A 11 1.03 0.58 -45.55
C THR A 11 -0.19 0.10 -44.76
N ASP A 12 -0.57 0.84 -43.71
CA ASP A 12 -1.75 0.55 -42.89
C ASP A 12 -3.07 0.64 -43.69
N LEU A 13 -3.11 1.51 -44.71
CA LEU A 13 -4.26 1.63 -45.63
C LEU A 13 -4.32 0.51 -46.68
N GLY A 14 -3.29 -0.31 -46.81
CA GLY A 14 -3.31 -1.53 -47.64
C GLY A 14 -2.33 -1.56 -48.82
N LEU A 15 -1.39 -0.63 -48.93
CA LEU A 15 -0.27 -0.77 -49.88
C LEU A 15 0.85 -1.64 -49.30
N LYS A 16 1.52 -2.39 -50.17
CA LYS A 16 2.79 -3.04 -49.76
C LYS A 16 3.86 -1.97 -49.54
N LYS A 17 4.85 -2.24 -48.66
CA LYS A 17 5.94 -1.30 -48.34
C LYS A 17 6.66 -0.75 -49.57
N THR A 18 6.85 -1.56 -50.61
CA THR A 18 7.45 -1.15 -51.90
C THR A 18 6.49 -0.35 -52.78
N GLU A 19 5.20 -0.67 -52.79
CA GLU A 19 4.15 0.10 -53.47
C GLU A 19 4.04 1.51 -52.86
N ALA A 20 4.03 1.61 -51.53
CA ALA A 20 3.98 2.87 -50.79
C ALA A 20 5.19 3.77 -51.11
N LYS A 21 6.40 3.18 -51.22
CA LYS A 21 7.61 3.91 -51.61
C LYS A 21 7.53 4.48 -53.03
N ILE A 22 7.04 3.67 -53.98
CA ILE A 22 6.88 4.10 -55.38
C ILE A 22 5.82 5.20 -55.49
N TYR A 23 4.67 5.03 -54.83
CA TYR A 23 3.62 6.05 -54.79
C TYR A 23 4.15 7.36 -54.17
N PHE A 24 4.79 7.28 -53.00
CA PHE A 24 5.32 8.46 -52.31
C PHE A 24 6.33 9.22 -53.17
N TYR A 25 7.22 8.50 -53.85
CA TYR A 25 8.19 9.11 -54.77
C TYR A 25 7.50 9.83 -55.93
N LEU A 26 6.56 9.18 -56.61
CA LEU A 26 5.81 9.78 -57.73
C LEU A 26 4.92 10.95 -57.29
N ALA A 27 4.32 10.87 -56.11
CA ALA A 27 3.49 11.94 -55.56
C ALA A 27 4.29 13.19 -55.16
N LYS A 28 5.59 13.04 -54.88
CA LYS A 28 6.49 14.17 -54.53
C LYS A 28 7.25 14.72 -55.72
N GLU A 29 7.77 13.84 -56.57
CA GLU A 29 8.65 14.20 -57.70
C GLU A 29 7.90 14.37 -59.02
N GLY A 30 6.60 14.06 -59.05
CA GLY A 30 5.77 14.14 -60.24
C GLY A 30 6.03 13.03 -61.26
N PRO A 31 5.62 13.22 -62.53
CA PRO A 31 5.75 12.21 -63.58
C PRO A 31 7.19 11.79 -63.86
N LYS A 32 7.51 10.49 -63.75
CA LYS A 32 8.88 9.96 -63.96
C LYS A 32 8.91 8.72 -64.84
N LYS A 33 9.99 8.53 -65.61
CA LYS A 33 10.23 7.32 -66.42
C LYS A 33 10.64 6.15 -65.52
N SER A 34 10.41 4.93 -65.99
CA SER A 34 10.81 3.70 -65.26
C SER A 34 12.27 3.72 -64.79
N LYS A 35 13.21 4.12 -65.65
CA LYS A 35 14.65 4.17 -65.31
C LYS A 35 14.93 5.09 -64.11
N GLU A 36 14.28 6.25 -64.06
CA GLU A 36 14.46 7.26 -63.00
C GLU A 36 13.93 6.73 -61.67
N ILE A 37 12.76 6.08 -61.68
CA ILE A 37 12.14 5.51 -60.47
C ILE A 37 12.98 4.33 -59.93
N THR A 38 13.45 3.45 -60.83
CA THR A 38 14.29 2.31 -60.43
C THR A 38 15.61 2.73 -59.84
N ALA A 39 16.23 3.78 -60.39
CA ALA A 39 17.49 4.32 -59.88
C ALA A 39 17.32 4.99 -58.51
N ALA A 40 16.29 5.84 -58.35
CA ALA A 40 16.05 6.58 -57.11
C ALA A 40 15.66 5.68 -55.92
N LEU A 41 14.97 4.56 -56.19
CA LEU A 41 14.47 3.67 -55.14
C LEU A 41 15.32 2.39 -54.94
N GLY A 42 16.38 2.20 -55.74
CA GLY A 42 17.22 0.99 -55.67
C GLY A 42 16.48 -0.30 -56.02
N ILE A 43 15.51 -0.23 -56.93
CA ILE A 43 14.66 -1.37 -57.32
C ILE A 43 15.08 -1.87 -58.70
N THR A 44 15.30 -3.17 -58.86
CA THR A 44 15.62 -3.75 -60.18
C THR A 44 14.43 -3.66 -61.14
N LYS A 45 14.69 -3.50 -62.44
CA LYS A 45 13.63 -3.43 -63.47
C LYS A 45 12.68 -4.63 -63.44
N GLN A 46 13.22 -5.84 -63.22
CA GLN A 46 12.43 -7.07 -63.12
C GLN A 46 11.40 -7.00 -61.97
N ARG A 47 11.75 -6.39 -60.84
CA ARG A 47 10.83 -6.21 -59.70
C ARG A 47 9.91 -5.01 -59.85
N PHE A 48 10.32 -3.97 -60.56
CA PHE A 48 9.55 -2.74 -60.73
C PHE A 48 8.25 -2.95 -61.52
N TYR A 49 8.32 -3.62 -62.68
CA TYR A 49 7.15 -3.73 -63.58
C TYR A 49 5.95 -4.48 -62.99
N PRO A 50 6.10 -5.59 -62.26
CA PRO A 50 4.98 -6.21 -61.56
C PRO A 50 4.32 -5.29 -60.53
N ILE A 51 5.13 -4.50 -59.80
CA ILE A 51 4.65 -3.61 -58.74
C ILE A 51 3.90 -2.41 -59.33
N ILE A 52 4.46 -1.77 -60.36
CA ILE A 52 3.81 -0.62 -61.01
C ILE A 52 2.52 -1.05 -61.69
N ARG A 53 2.47 -2.25 -62.30
CA ARG A 53 1.24 -2.82 -62.87
C ARG A 53 0.18 -3.06 -61.80
N GLY A 54 0.57 -3.55 -60.62
CA GLY A 54 -0.34 -3.68 -59.47
C GLY A 54 -0.93 -2.34 -59.03
N LEU A 55 -0.11 -1.29 -58.99
CA LEU A 55 -0.57 0.08 -58.70
C LEU A 55 -1.49 0.64 -59.80
N GLN A 56 -1.21 0.31 -61.07
CA GLN A 56 -2.05 0.70 -62.21
C GLN A 56 -3.41 0.00 -62.20
N ASN A 57 -3.45 -1.31 -61.92
CA ASN A 57 -4.69 -2.07 -61.81
C ASN A 57 -5.58 -1.56 -60.66
N LYS A 58 -4.95 -1.06 -59.59
CA LYS A 58 -5.65 -0.38 -58.48
C LYS A 58 -6.08 1.06 -58.82
N GLY A 59 -5.72 1.59 -59.99
CA GLY A 59 -6.00 2.99 -60.37
C GLY A 59 -5.18 4.05 -59.60
N ILE A 60 -4.13 3.64 -58.89
CA ILE A 60 -3.31 4.52 -58.03
C ILE A 60 -2.23 5.24 -58.84
N VAL A 61 -1.75 4.59 -59.90
CA VAL A 61 -0.76 5.13 -60.84
C VAL A 61 -1.28 4.96 -62.26
N SER A 62 -1.03 5.91 -63.14
CA SER A 62 -1.26 5.81 -64.58
C SER A 62 0.04 5.96 -65.36
N ALA A 63 0.04 5.56 -66.64
CA ALA A 63 1.17 5.76 -67.54
C ALA A 63 0.78 6.74 -68.66
N THR A 64 1.68 7.66 -68.99
CA THR A 64 1.51 8.58 -70.12
C THR A 64 1.76 7.87 -71.45
N LEU A 65 1.26 8.44 -72.55
CA LEU A 65 1.48 7.94 -73.92
C LEU A 65 2.88 8.27 -74.48
N ASP A 66 3.73 8.93 -73.69
CA ASP A 66 5.10 9.28 -74.08
C ASP A 66 5.95 8.04 -74.39
N ARG A 67 6.96 8.17 -75.25
CA ARG A 67 7.98 7.13 -75.49
C ARG A 67 9.35 7.64 -75.07
N PRO A 68 9.94 7.16 -73.96
CA PRO A 68 9.41 6.14 -73.03
C PRO A 68 8.38 6.71 -72.04
N ALA A 69 7.42 5.86 -71.65
CA ALA A 69 6.29 6.24 -70.81
C ALA A 69 6.73 6.79 -69.43
N LYS A 70 6.01 7.81 -68.97
CA LYS A 70 6.13 8.34 -67.60
C LYS A 70 4.99 7.80 -66.74
N PHE A 71 5.28 7.49 -65.49
CA PHE A 71 4.29 7.06 -64.52
C PHE A 71 3.86 8.25 -63.66
N VAL A 72 2.56 8.38 -63.43
CA VAL A 72 1.94 9.48 -62.69
C VAL A 72 1.10 8.90 -61.56
N ALA A 73 1.33 9.35 -60.33
CA ALA A 73 0.50 8.98 -59.20
C ALA A 73 -0.71 9.91 -59.07
N ILE A 74 -1.84 9.37 -58.62
CA ILE A 74 -3.00 10.20 -58.27
C ILE A 74 -2.69 11.08 -57.04
N PRO A 75 -3.34 12.26 -56.92
CA PRO A 75 -3.24 13.11 -55.73
C PRO A 75 -3.58 12.37 -54.43
N PHE A 76 -3.02 12.81 -53.31
CA PHE A 76 -3.13 12.11 -52.03
C PHE A 76 -4.55 12.07 -51.47
N ASP A 77 -5.31 13.15 -51.61
CA ASP A 77 -6.74 13.22 -51.29
C ASP A 77 -7.54 12.16 -52.09
N LYS A 78 -7.30 12.06 -53.41
CA LYS A 78 -7.95 11.05 -54.27
C LYS A 78 -7.55 9.63 -53.92
N LEU A 79 -6.32 9.41 -53.48
CA LEU A 79 -5.89 8.12 -52.98
C LEU A 79 -6.65 7.72 -51.70
N LEU A 80 -6.85 8.67 -50.78
CA LEU A 80 -7.62 8.42 -49.55
C LEU A 80 -9.09 8.12 -49.87
N ASP A 81 -9.71 8.90 -50.77
CA ASP A 81 -11.09 8.66 -51.24
C ASP A 81 -11.25 7.26 -51.86
N LEU A 82 -10.29 6.86 -52.70
CA LEU A 82 -10.28 5.55 -53.33
C LEU A 82 -10.24 4.43 -52.27
N PHE A 83 -9.33 4.52 -51.30
CA PHE A 83 -9.26 3.52 -50.24
C PHE A 83 -10.54 3.46 -49.40
N ALA A 84 -11.11 4.61 -49.03
CA ALA A 84 -12.36 4.67 -48.29
C ALA A 84 -13.49 4.00 -49.07
N LYS A 85 -13.65 4.34 -50.36
CA LYS A 85 -14.69 3.79 -51.22
C LYS A 85 -14.56 2.27 -51.39
N THR A 86 -13.36 1.77 -51.70
CA THR A 86 -13.12 0.32 -51.86
C THR A 86 -13.47 -0.44 -50.58
N LYS A 87 -13.07 0.06 -49.41
CA LYS A 87 -13.41 -0.59 -48.12
C LYS A 87 -14.91 -0.59 -47.83
N MET A 88 -15.63 0.46 -48.22
CA MET A 88 -17.10 0.51 -48.08
C MET A 88 -17.79 -0.48 -49.02
N GLU A 89 -17.31 -0.64 -50.25
CA GLU A 89 -17.84 -1.62 -51.22
C GLU A 89 -17.58 -3.07 -50.77
N ASP A 90 -16.37 -3.37 -50.27
CA ASP A 90 -16.05 -4.68 -49.68
C ASP A 90 -17.01 -4.99 -48.51
N ALA A 91 -17.20 -4.02 -47.61
CA ALA A 91 -18.10 -4.15 -46.47
C ALA A 91 -19.57 -4.35 -46.89
N LYS A 92 -20.02 -3.64 -47.94
CA LYS A 92 -21.36 -3.79 -48.53
C LYS A 92 -21.54 -5.19 -49.10
N THR A 93 -20.54 -5.69 -49.84
CA THR A 93 -20.56 -7.04 -50.42
C THR A 93 -20.63 -8.12 -49.33
N ILE A 94 -19.84 -7.98 -48.26
CA ILE A 94 -19.90 -8.88 -47.10
C ILE A 94 -21.30 -8.85 -46.46
N LYS A 95 -21.86 -7.65 -46.21
CA LYS A 95 -23.21 -7.50 -45.65
C LYS A 95 -24.28 -8.14 -46.52
N GLN A 96 -24.25 -7.92 -47.83
CA GLN A 96 -25.22 -8.49 -48.78
C GLN A 96 -25.15 -10.02 -48.80
N ASN A 97 -23.94 -10.59 -48.70
CA ASN A 97 -23.75 -12.04 -48.71
C ASN A 97 -23.91 -12.69 -47.32
N THR A 98 -24.03 -11.91 -46.25
CA THR A 98 -24.06 -12.41 -44.86
C THR A 98 -25.20 -13.40 -44.64
N GLY A 99 -26.41 -13.09 -45.12
CA GLY A 99 -27.57 -13.97 -44.95
C GLY A 99 -27.37 -15.34 -45.61
N LYS A 100 -26.82 -15.36 -46.84
CA LYS A 100 -26.51 -16.59 -47.57
C LYS A 100 -25.42 -17.41 -46.86
N LEU A 101 -24.31 -16.76 -46.47
CA LEU A 101 -23.20 -17.42 -45.79
C LEU A 101 -23.60 -18.02 -44.43
N ILE A 102 -24.49 -17.36 -43.69
CA ILE A 102 -25.03 -17.91 -42.43
C ILE A 102 -25.89 -19.13 -42.69
N ALA A 103 -26.77 -19.10 -43.71
CA ALA A 103 -27.60 -20.25 -44.07
C ALA A 103 -26.74 -21.44 -44.51
N ASP A 104 -25.74 -21.20 -45.37
CA ASP A 104 -24.77 -22.21 -45.80
C ASP A 104 -24.02 -22.78 -44.58
N TRP A 105 -23.52 -21.93 -43.67
CA TRP A 105 -22.83 -22.37 -42.44
C TRP A 105 -23.73 -23.20 -41.50
N GLN A 106 -24.98 -22.79 -41.31
CA GLN A 106 -25.94 -23.51 -40.47
C GLN A 106 -26.29 -24.89 -41.03
N SER A 107 -26.34 -25.03 -42.35
CA SER A 107 -26.53 -26.33 -43.00
C SER A 107 -25.35 -27.29 -42.84
N ILE A 108 -24.15 -26.76 -42.57
CA ILE A 108 -22.93 -27.55 -42.34
C ILE A 108 -22.79 -27.96 -40.86
N SER A 109 -23.27 -27.13 -39.92
CA SER A 109 -23.12 -27.43 -38.49
C SER A 109 -24.23 -28.37 -37.99
N LEU A 110 -23.89 -29.65 -37.77
CA LEU A 110 -24.73 -30.58 -36.99
C LEU A 110 -25.07 -29.96 -35.63
N SER A 111 -26.35 -30.00 -35.29
CA SER A 111 -26.98 -29.48 -34.08
C SER A 111 -26.28 -29.95 -32.80
N GLY A 112 -25.33 -29.16 -32.30
CA GLY A 112 -24.68 -29.36 -31.02
C GLY A 112 -25.01 -28.19 -30.08
N LEU A 113 -25.92 -28.46 -29.14
CA LEU A 113 -26.22 -27.72 -27.90
C LEU A 113 -25.68 -26.27 -27.81
N LYS A 114 -26.58 -25.29 -27.98
CA LYS A 114 -26.38 -23.90 -27.54
C LYS A 114 -26.33 -23.78 -26.01
N THR A 115 -25.41 -24.49 -25.36
CA THR A 115 -25.06 -24.19 -23.97
C THR A 115 -23.90 -23.22 -24.05
N SER A 116 -24.12 -21.98 -23.60
CA SER A 116 -23.05 -21.00 -23.48
C SER A 116 -22.08 -21.45 -22.39
N LEU A 117 -21.09 -22.26 -22.76
CA LEU A 117 -19.98 -22.59 -21.87
C LEU A 117 -19.33 -21.30 -21.37
N PRO A 118 -18.91 -21.22 -20.09
CA PRO A 118 -18.10 -20.12 -19.59
C PRO A 118 -16.85 -19.94 -20.45
N LYS A 119 -16.61 -18.73 -20.94
CA LYS A 119 -15.51 -18.34 -21.82
C LYS A 119 -14.66 -17.28 -21.15
N PHE A 120 -13.35 -17.39 -21.34
CA PHE A 120 -12.38 -16.36 -21.03
C PHE A 120 -11.66 -15.99 -22.32
N ALA A 121 -11.67 -14.71 -22.67
CA ALA A 121 -11.00 -14.23 -23.86
C ALA A 121 -10.21 -12.95 -23.56
N ILE A 122 -9.02 -12.86 -24.14
CA ILE A 122 -8.23 -11.63 -24.13
C ILE A 122 -8.49 -10.92 -25.47
N ILE A 123 -9.09 -9.74 -25.42
CA ILE A 123 -9.36 -8.91 -26.59
C ILE A 123 -8.29 -7.83 -26.65
N LYS A 124 -7.53 -7.80 -27.75
CA LYS A 124 -6.45 -6.83 -27.96
C LYS A 124 -6.80 -5.87 -29.09
N GLY A 125 -6.58 -4.58 -28.87
CA GLY A 125 -6.75 -3.51 -29.85
C GLY A 125 -8.10 -2.79 -29.71
N LYS A 126 -8.03 -1.44 -29.77
CA LYS A 126 -9.17 -0.53 -29.52
C LYS A 126 -10.40 -0.86 -30.35
N LYS A 127 -10.23 -1.08 -31.66
CA LYS A 127 -11.33 -1.39 -32.59
C LYS A 127 -12.11 -2.64 -32.16
N TYR A 128 -11.42 -3.70 -31.75
CA TYR A 128 -12.05 -4.95 -31.34
C TYR A 128 -12.72 -4.83 -29.97
N VAL A 129 -12.09 -4.10 -29.03
CA VAL A 129 -12.66 -3.82 -27.71
C VAL A 129 -13.96 -3.03 -27.83
N TYR A 130 -13.96 -1.90 -28.56
CA TYR A 130 -15.17 -1.10 -28.72
C TYR A 130 -16.25 -1.83 -29.52
N SER A 131 -15.88 -2.62 -30.53
CA SER A 131 -16.83 -3.47 -31.24
C SER A 131 -17.47 -4.51 -30.30
N LYS A 132 -16.71 -5.09 -29.36
CA LYS A 132 -17.28 -5.98 -28.34
C LYS A 132 -18.22 -5.25 -27.38
N ILE A 133 -17.89 -4.02 -26.98
CA ILE A 133 -18.76 -3.18 -26.15
C ILE A 133 -20.09 -2.89 -26.87
N GLN A 134 -20.02 -2.52 -28.16
CA GLN A 134 -21.23 -2.31 -28.99
C GLN A 134 -22.09 -3.58 -29.07
N GLN A 135 -21.46 -4.74 -29.26
CA GLN A 135 -22.17 -6.02 -29.22
C GLN A 135 -22.85 -6.24 -27.86
N MET A 136 -22.15 -6.01 -26.75
CA MET A 136 -22.74 -6.14 -25.41
C MET A 136 -23.94 -5.20 -25.24
N ILE A 137 -23.86 -3.95 -25.71
CA ILE A 137 -24.97 -2.99 -25.69
C ILE A 137 -26.17 -3.53 -26.48
N GLN A 138 -25.96 -3.99 -27.72
CA GLN A 138 -27.02 -4.53 -28.58
C GLN A 138 -27.75 -5.74 -27.99
N GLU A 139 -27.04 -6.53 -27.18
CA GLU A 139 -27.61 -7.71 -26.56
C GLU A 139 -28.12 -7.42 -25.13
N THR A 140 -27.94 -6.21 -24.59
CA THR A 140 -28.35 -5.86 -23.23
C THR A 140 -29.88 -5.83 -23.10
N THR A 141 -30.39 -6.38 -21.99
CA THR A 141 -31.84 -6.46 -21.76
C THR A 141 -32.31 -5.74 -20.52
N ASN A 142 -31.47 -5.57 -19.50
CA ASN A 142 -31.87 -5.03 -18.21
C ASN A 142 -30.95 -3.90 -17.74
N GLN A 143 -29.64 -4.12 -17.74
CA GLN A 143 -28.69 -3.21 -17.12
C GLN A 143 -27.34 -3.21 -17.84
N PHE A 144 -26.83 -2.01 -18.11
CA PHE A 144 -25.49 -1.79 -18.62
C PHE A 144 -24.72 -0.86 -17.67
N SER A 145 -23.67 -1.36 -17.04
CA SER A 145 -22.91 -0.63 -16.02
C SER A 145 -21.46 -0.44 -16.45
N VAL A 146 -20.94 0.79 -16.32
CA VAL A 146 -19.62 1.17 -16.80
C VAL A 146 -18.86 1.93 -15.71
N ILE A 147 -17.62 1.54 -15.46
CA ILE A 147 -16.64 2.32 -14.70
C ILE A 147 -15.59 2.79 -15.71
N SER A 148 -15.43 4.10 -15.87
CA SER A 148 -14.47 4.66 -16.82
C SER A 148 -14.17 6.13 -16.50
N ASN A 149 -13.05 6.64 -17.00
CA ASN A 149 -12.76 8.07 -16.92
C ASN A 149 -13.29 8.82 -18.17
N LEU A 150 -13.35 10.16 -18.09
CA LEU A 150 -13.89 10.99 -19.16
C LEU A 150 -13.14 10.84 -20.50
N SER A 151 -11.81 10.74 -20.46
CA SER A 151 -11.00 10.58 -21.69
C SER A 151 -11.34 9.30 -22.45
N GLU A 152 -11.61 8.21 -21.72
CA GLU A 152 -12.05 6.95 -22.31
C GLU A 152 -13.49 7.00 -22.83
N LEU A 153 -14.36 7.73 -22.14
CA LEU A 153 -15.75 7.93 -22.57
C LEU A 153 -15.82 8.66 -23.91
N PHE A 154 -15.07 9.77 -24.06
CA PHE A 154 -15.00 10.51 -25.32
C PHE A 154 -14.33 9.70 -26.44
N ARG A 155 -13.36 8.85 -26.11
CA ARG A 155 -12.82 7.90 -27.10
C ARG A 155 -13.88 6.89 -27.53
N ALA A 156 -14.65 6.34 -26.60
CA ALA A 156 -15.72 5.39 -26.90
C ALA A 156 -16.76 6.00 -27.86
N GLU A 157 -17.08 7.29 -27.69
CA GLU A 157 -17.93 8.05 -28.61
C GLU A 157 -17.35 8.09 -30.04
N GLN A 158 -16.05 8.35 -30.22
CA GLN A 158 -15.40 8.31 -31.54
C GLN A 158 -15.49 6.95 -32.24
N PHE A 159 -15.71 5.87 -31.47
CA PHE A 159 -15.91 4.51 -32.00
C PHE A 159 -17.39 4.10 -32.09
N GLY A 160 -18.34 5.04 -31.90
CA GLY A 160 -19.78 4.82 -32.07
C GLY A 160 -20.43 4.02 -30.92
N VAL A 161 -19.83 4.02 -29.74
CA VAL A 161 -20.42 3.35 -28.56
C VAL A 161 -21.70 4.07 -28.12
N LEU A 162 -21.69 5.40 -28.07
CA LEU A 162 -22.87 6.19 -27.73
C LEU A 162 -24.00 5.99 -28.75
N ASP A 163 -23.69 6.00 -30.05
CA ASP A 163 -24.66 5.70 -31.10
C ASP A 163 -25.32 4.33 -30.91
N SER A 164 -24.55 3.33 -30.47
CA SER A 164 -25.10 1.99 -30.21
C SER A 164 -26.07 1.97 -29.04
N ILE A 165 -25.87 2.84 -28.04
CA ILE A 165 -26.79 3.02 -26.91
C ILE A 165 -28.04 3.77 -27.36
N LEU A 166 -27.88 4.90 -28.05
CA LEU A 166 -28.99 5.76 -28.49
C LEU A 166 -29.87 5.09 -29.55
N ASN A 167 -29.33 4.17 -30.35
CA ASN A 167 -30.09 3.40 -31.34
C ASN A 167 -30.63 2.07 -30.78
N HIS A 168 -30.42 1.76 -29.50
CA HIS A 168 -30.90 0.50 -28.93
C HIS A 168 -32.44 0.50 -28.83
N PRO A 169 -33.15 -0.50 -29.37
CA PRO A 169 -34.61 -0.49 -29.46
C PRO A 169 -35.30 -0.47 -28.08
N LYS A 170 -34.64 -1.00 -27.05
CA LYS A 170 -35.12 -1.01 -25.65
C LYS A 170 -34.41 -0.01 -24.75
N LYS A 171 -33.77 1.04 -25.29
CA LYS A 171 -32.94 1.98 -24.51
C LYS A 171 -33.63 2.57 -23.28
N LEU A 172 -34.94 2.83 -23.36
CA LEU A 172 -35.72 3.38 -22.25
C LEU A 172 -36.03 2.35 -21.13
N GLN A 173 -35.94 1.05 -21.42
CA GLN A 173 -36.17 -0.03 -20.45
C GLN A 173 -34.89 -0.46 -19.74
N ILE A 174 -33.74 -0.18 -20.33
CA ILE A 174 -32.42 -0.57 -19.81
C ILE A 174 -31.94 0.48 -18.82
N ASN A 175 -31.44 0.03 -17.67
CA ASN A 175 -30.76 0.89 -16.70
C ASN A 175 -29.30 1.09 -17.13
N PHE A 176 -28.94 2.30 -17.54
CA PHE A 176 -27.55 2.65 -17.81
C PHE A 176 -26.94 3.27 -16.55
N ARG A 177 -25.80 2.74 -16.11
CA ARG A 177 -25.08 3.22 -14.93
C ARG A 177 -23.64 3.57 -15.27
N LEU A 178 -23.22 4.79 -14.94
CA LEU A 178 -21.87 5.28 -15.19
C LEU A 178 -21.22 5.71 -13.87
N ILE A 179 -20.05 5.14 -13.58
CA ILE A 179 -19.14 5.64 -12.55
C ILE A 179 -17.95 6.29 -13.25
N THR A 180 -17.67 7.54 -12.92
CA THR A 180 -16.55 8.29 -13.48
C THR A 180 -15.88 9.17 -12.42
N GLU A 181 -14.83 9.87 -12.83
CA GLU A 181 -14.15 10.90 -12.05
C GLU A 181 -14.18 12.18 -12.89
N ILE A 182 -14.57 13.30 -12.30
CA ILE A 182 -14.63 14.60 -12.96
C ILE A 182 -13.39 15.43 -12.57
N PRO A 183 -12.41 15.59 -13.48
CA PRO A 183 -11.36 16.57 -13.30
C PRO A 183 -11.96 17.98 -13.38
N LYS A 184 -11.52 18.91 -12.51
CA LYS A 184 -11.98 20.31 -12.49
C LYS A 184 -11.99 20.97 -13.87
N HIS A 185 -10.95 20.72 -14.68
CA HIS A 185 -10.79 21.32 -16.01
C HIS A 185 -11.73 20.72 -17.09
N GLN A 186 -12.43 19.61 -16.82
CA GLN A 186 -13.34 18.96 -17.78
C GLN A 186 -14.81 19.09 -17.40
N LEU A 187 -15.13 19.95 -16.42
CA LEU A 187 -16.48 20.17 -15.91
C LEU A 187 -17.49 20.54 -17.02
N SER A 188 -17.13 21.43 -17.94
CA SER A 188 -18.02 21.83 -19.03
C SER A 188 -18.30 20.71 -20.02
N ALA A 189 -17.32 19.84 -20.26
CA ALA A 189 -17.46 18.73 -21.21
C ALA A 189 -18.42 17.66 -20.70
N ILE A 190 -18.33 17.30 -19.41
CA ILE A 190 -19.24 16.32 -18.82
C ILE A 190 -20.67 16.84 -18.70
N LYS A 191 -20.87 18.15 -18.42
CA LYS A 191 -22.22 18.75 -18.40
C LYS A 191 -22.90 18.60 -19.75
N ARG A 192 -22.23 19.05 -20.82
CA ARG A 192 -22.77 18.94 -22.17
C ARG A 192 -23.10 17.49 -22.53
N PHE A 193 -22.21 16.55 -22.22
CA PHE A 193 -22.47 15.13 -22.42
C PHE A 193 -23.73 14.65 -21.68
N LEU A 194 -23.90 15.03 -20.41
CA LEU A 194 -25.08 14.63 -19.63
C LEU A 194 -26.37 15.31 -20.12
N GLU A 195 -26.31 16.56 -20.55
CA GLU A 195 -27.44 17.30 -21.14
C GLU A 195 -27.90 16.66 -22.45
N ASP A 196 -26.96 16.25 -23.30
CA ASP A 196 -27.26 15.60 -24.58
C ASP A 196 -27.84 14.18 -24.38
N VAL A 197 -27.39 13.45 -23.34
CA VAL A 197 -27.65 12.01 -23.20
C VAL A 197 -28.77 11.67 -22.20
N ASN A 198 -28.89 12.38 -21.09
CA ASN A 198 -29.88 12.07 -20.04
C ASN A 198 -31.34 12.11 -20.52
N PRO A 199 -31.78 13.04 -21.40
CA PRO A 199 -33.17 13.05 -21.86
C PRO A 199 -33.56 11.81 -22.65
N GLU A 200 -32.61 11.13 -23.28
CA GLU A 200 -32.85 9.99 -24.15
C GLU A 200 -32.77 8.63 -23.46
N LEU A 201 -32.22 8.58 -22.24
CA LEU A 201 -31.83 7.35 -21.57
C LEU A 201 -32.19 7.34 -20.09
N LYS A 202 -32.44 6.15 -19.54
CA LYS A 202 -32.46 5.92 -18.10
C LYS A 202 -31.02 5.81 -17.56
N LEU A 203 -30.26 6.88 -17.74
CA LEU A 203 -28.86 7.00 -17.30
C LEU A 203 -28.79 7.53 -15.87
N LYS A 204 -28.08 6.80 -15.01
CA LYS A 204 -27.63 7.28 -13.70
C LYS A 204 -26.12 7.37 -13.72
N SER A 205 -25.59 8.47 -13.21
CA SER A 205 -24.17 8.75 -13.24
C SER A 205 -23.69 9.18 -11.86
N ARG A 206 -22.53 8.69 -11.44
CA ARG A 206 -21.90 9.01 -10.16
C ARG A 206 -20.43 9.34 -10.33
N ASN A 207 -19.93 10.25 -9.51
CA ASN A 207 -18.53 10.60 -9.40
C ASN A 207 -17.89 9.84 -8.23
N ALA A 208 -16.91 9.00 -8.51
CA ALA A 208 -16.18 8.26 -7.49
C ALA A 208 -14.82 8.92 -7.21
N ASP A 209 -14.64 9.41 -5.98
CA ASP A 209 -13.35 9.93 -5.50
C ASP A 209 -12.53 8.75 -4.95
N ILE A 210 -12.05 7.87 -5.84
CA ILE A 210 -11.47 6.57 -5.44
C ILE A 210 -10.00 6.72 -5.01
N GLY A 211 -9.32 7.82 -5.36
CA GLY A 211 -7.89 8.02 -5.05
C GLY A 211 -6.94 7.00 -5.68
N LEU A 212 -7.45 6.09 -6.53
CA LEU A 212 -6.68 5.05 -7.20
C LEU A 212 -6.12 5.55 -8.53
N SER A 213 -4.81 5.40 -8.70
CA SER A 213 -4.13 5.60 -9.99
C SER A 213 -3.43 4.29 -10.40
N PRO A 214 -3.81 3.66 -11.54
CA PRO A 214 -4.78 4.13 -12.53
C PRO A 214 -6.25 3.89 -12.13
N PHE A 215 -7.14 4.79 -12.55
CA PHE A 215 -8.59 4.66 -12.37
C PHE A 215 -9.11 3.34 -12.99
N PRO A 216 -9.92 2.54 -12.26
CA PRO A 216 -10.40 1.25 -12.73
C PRO A 216 -11.30 1.41 -13.97
N LYS A 217 -11.25 0.43 -14.88
CA LYS A 217 -12.00 0.45 -16.13
C LYS A 217 -12.70 -0.89 -16.34
N MET A 218 -14.02 -0.86 -16.40
CA MET A 218 -14.84 -2.07 -16.47
C MET A 218 -16.18 -1.79 -17.15
N VAL A 219 -16.68 -2.77 -17.89
CA VAL A 219 -18.03 -2.78 -18.50
C VAL A 219 -18.73 -4.07 -18.09
N LEU A 220 -19.95 -3.93 -17.57
CA LEU A 220 -20.81 -5.02 -17.12
C LEU A 220 -22.13 -4.98 -17.89
N ARG A 221 -22.56 -6.14 -18.38
CA ARG A 221 -23.88 -6.32 -18.99
C ARG A 221 -24.68 -7.33 -18.19
N ASP A 222 -25.88 -6.92 -17.78
CA ASP A 222 -26.92 -7.76 -17.15
C ASP A 222 -26.40 -8.64 -16.00
N ASN A 223 -25.29 -8.24 -15.36
CA ASN A 223 -24.50 -9.02 -14.38
C ASN A 223 -24.09 -10.43 -14.86
N LYS A 224 -24.04 -10.66 -16.18
CA LYS A 224 -23.72 -11.95 -16.81
C LYS A 224 -22.44 -11.92 -17.63
N GLU A 225 -22.07 -10.76 -18.13
CA GLU A 225 -20.86 -10.57 -18.92
C GLU A 225 -20.06 -9.40 -18.39
N VAL A 226 -18.74 -9.59 -18.35
CA VAL A 226 -17.78 -8.57 -17.92
C VAL A 226 -16.73 -8.38 -18.98
N LEU A 227 -16.38 -7.12 -19.19
CA LEU A 227 -15.19 -6.71 -19.92
C LEU A 227 -14.36 -5.82 -18.98
N TYR A 228 -13.24 -6.36 -18.51
CA TYR A 228 -12.33 -5.70 -17.58
C TYR A 228 -11.04 -5.28 -18.31
N PHE A 229 -10.66 -4.00 -18.19
CA PHE A 229 -9.49 -3.48 -18.89
C PHE A 229 -8.22 -3.75 -18.06
N LEU A 230 -7.20 -4.31 -18.70
CA LEU A 230 -5.90 -4.55 -18.09
C LEU A 230 -5.03 -3.30 -18.29
N SER A 231 -4.71 -2.60 -17.21
CA SER A 231 -3.76 -1.48 -17.24
C SER A 231 -2.34 -2.00 -17.42
N PRO A 232 -1.53 -1.45 -18.36
CA PRO A 232 -0.14 -1.85 -18.50
C PRO A 232 0.67 -1.41 -17.26
N ARG A 233 1.61 -2.25 -16.81
CA ARG A 233 2.65 -1.83 -15.87
C ARG A 233 3.59 -0.84 -16.57
N THR A 234 3.93 0.25 -15.88
CA THR A 234 4.87 1.27 -16.34
C THR A 234 6.21 0.63 -16.74
N GLY A 235 6.61 0.75 -18.01
CA GLY A 235 7.93 0.28 -18.50
C GLY A 235 7.98 -0.12 -19.98
N ASP A 236 6.89 -0.60 -20.57
CA ASP A 236 6.90 -1.09 -21.96
C ASP A 236 6.57 0.02 -22.96
N LEU A 237 7.62 0.59 -23.57
CA LEU A 237 7.55 1.59 -24.64
C LEU A 237 6.91 1.07 -25.95
N GLU A 238 6.63 -0.23 -26.07
CA GLU A 238 5.98 -0.83 -27.26
C GLU A 238 4.44 -0.75 -27.25
N VAL A 239 3.83 -0.27 -26.16
CA VAL A 239 2.36 -0.26 -26.01
C VAL A 239 1.74 1.08 -26.45
N GLN A 240 2.16 1.61 -27.60
CA GLN A 240 1.41 2.72 -28.22
C GLN A 240 0.02 2.27 -28.76
N ASN A 241 -0.29 0.96 -28.71
CA ASN A 241 -1.55 0.36 -29.19
C ASN A 241 -2.29 -0.59 -28.20
N GLY A 242 -1.84 -0.79 -26.96
CA GLY A 242 -2.35 -1.87 -26.08
C GLY A 242 -3.59 -1.56 -25.26
N TYR A 243 -4.75 -1.51 -25.92
CA TYR A 243 -6.01 -1.81 -25.23
C TYR A 243 -6.12 -3.32 -25.11
N VAL A 244 -5.89 -3.85 -23.92
CA VAL A 244 -6.06 -5.28 -23.63
C VAL A 244 -7.18 -5.41 -22.61
N CYS A 245 -8.22 -6.16 -22.96
CA CYS A 245 -9.35 -6.40 -22.08
C CYS A 245 -9.54 -7.90 -21.87
N LEU A 246 -9.85 -8.28 -20.63
CA LEU A 246 -10.37 -9.58 -20.31
C LEU A 246 -11.89 -9.56 -20.50
N PHE A 247 -12.41 -10.42 -21.37
CA PHE A 247 -13.82 -10.71 -21.50
C PHE A 247 -14.14 -12.04 -20.81
N THR A 248 -15.22 -12.08 -20.06
CA THR A 248 -15.78 -13.32 -19.50
C THR A 248 -17.30 -13.26 -19.42
N ASN A 249 -17.94 -14.42 -19.62
CA ASN A 249 -19.35 -14.67 -19.34
C ASN A 249 -19.54 -15.75 -18.25
N ALA A 250 -18.47 -16.04 -17.49
CA ALA A 250 -18.56 -16.89 -16.31
C ALA A 250 -19.34 -16.13 -15.22
N THR A 251 -20.56 -16.60 -14.92
CA THR A 251 -21.47 -15.91 -13.99
C THR A 251 -20.84 -15.68 -12.62
N SER A 252 -20.08 -16.64 -12.09
CA SER A 252 -19.38 -16.49 -10.80
C SER A 252 -18.42 -15.29 -10.75
N ILE A 253 -17.71 -15.00 -11.85
CA ILE A 253 -16.82 -13.84 -11.93
C ILE A 253 -17.61 -12.58 -12.26
N ALA A 254 -18.66 -12.70 -13.07
CA ALA A 254 -19.56 -11.59 -13.34
C ALA A 254 -20.24 -11.08 -12.07
N ASP A 255 -20.67 -11.97 -11.19
CA ASP A 255 -21.26 -11.65 -9.88
C ASP A 255 -20.23 -11.00 -8.93
N LEU A 256 -19.01 -11.53 -8.89
CA LEU A 256 -17.91 -10.96 -8.10
C LEU A 256 -17.61 -9.52 -8.54
N LEU A 257 -17.39 -9.30 -9.83
CA LEU A 257 -17.06 -7.97 -10.36
C LEU A 257 -18.26 -7.01 -10.33
N SER A 258 -19.49 -7.54 -10.41
CA SER A 258 -20.70 -6.75 -10.16
C SER A 258 -20.76 -6.29 -8.70
N SER A 259 -20.35 -7.12 -7.75
CA SER A 259 -20.29 -6.74 -6.32
C SER A 259 -19.30 -5.59 -6.08
N VAL A 260 -18.13 -5.65 -6.72
CA VAL A 260 -17.15 -4.55 -6.70
C VAL A 260 -17.74 -3.28 -7.30
N PHE A 261 -18.50 -3.37 -8.40
CA PHE A 261 -19.20 -2.23 -8.97
C PHE A 261 -20.21 -1.61 -7.97
N GLU A 262 -21.04 -2.43 -7.32
CA GLU A 262 -22.06 -1.93 -6.38
C GLU A 262 -21.46 -1.23 -5.16
N GLU A 263 -20.30 -1.70 -4.69
CA GLU A 263 -19.57 -1.05 -3.59
C GLU A 263 -19.08 0.35 -3.98
N ILE A 264 -18.42 0.48 -5.14
CA ILE A 264 -18.00 1.78 -5.67
C ILE A 264 -19.21 2.67 -5.95
N TRP A 265 -20.31 2.09 -6.47
CA TRP A 265 -21.55 2.80 -6.75
C TRP A 265 -22.15 3.40 -5.47
N ARG A 266 -22.23 2.63 -4.38
CA ARG A 266 -22.74 3.10 -3.09
C ARG A 266 -21.92 4.22 -2.50
N ASN A 267 -20.59 4.14 -2.63
CA ASN A 267 -19.65 5.09 -1.99
C ASN A 267 -19.35 6.32 -2.86
N SER A 268 -19.80 6.36 -4.11
CA SER A 268 -19.63 7.50 -5.03
C SER A 268 -20.68 8.58 -4.81
N THR A 269 -20.40 9.82 -5.21
CA THR A 269 -21.32 10.96 -5.12
C THR A 269 -22.19 11.06 -6.37
N ASP A 270 -23.46 11.48 -6.27
CA ASP A 270 -24.27 11.76 -7.46
C ASP A 270 -23.57 12.78 -8.38
N ILE A 271 -23.55 12.54 -9.69
CA ILE A 271 -22.75 13.37 -10.58
C ILE A 271 -23.23 14.82 -10.64
N ASN A 272 -24.55 15.07 -10.55
CA ASN A 272 -25.11 16.42 -10.58
C ASN A 272 -24.83 17.15 -9.27
N GLN A 273 -24.82 16.41 -8.16
CA GLN A 273 -24.33 16.96 -6.89
C GLN A 273 -22.86 17.37 -7.00
N LYS A 274 -21.98 16.48 -7.48
CA LYS A 274 -20.55 16.79 -7.65
C LYS A 274 -20.32 17.97 -8.60
N ILE A 275 -21.08 18.07 -9.69
CA ILE A 275 -21.02 19.22 -10.60
C ILE A 275 -21.32 20.53 -9.86
N ARG A 276 -22.39 20.58 -9.06
CA ARG A 276 -22.74 21.76 -8.26
C ARG A 276 -21.65 22.11 -7.24
N GLU A 277 -21.04 21.11 -6.61
CA GLU A 277 -19.91 21.29 -5.69
C GLU A 277 -18.71 21.95 -6.41
N LEU A 278 -18.40 21.50 -7.63
CA LEU A 278 -17.29 22.02 -8.42
C LEU A 278 -17.57 23.42 -9.00
N GLU A 279 -18.83 23.76 -9.30
CA GLU A 279 -19.23 25.09 -9.79
C GLU A 279 -19.21 26.16 -8.70
N THR A 280 -19.82 25.84 -7.55
CA THR A 280 -19.99 26.79 -6.46
C THR A 280 -18.75 26.90 -5.59
N GLY A 281 -17.88 25.88 -5.64
CA GLY A 281 -16.78 25.72 -4.68
C GLY A 281 -17.27 25.42 -3.26
N VAL A 282 -18.59 25.30 -3.05
CA VAL A 282 -19.20 25.02 -1.76
C VAL A 282 -19.59 23.55 -1.72
N SER A 283 -18.90 22.78 -0.89
CA SER A 283 -19.30 21.41 -0.61
C SER A 283 -20.53 21.44 0.32
N PRO A 284 -21.59 20.63 0.07
CA PRO A 284 -22.75 20.56 0.97
C PRO A 284 -22.29 20.18 2.37
N GLN A 285 -22.93 20.78 3.38
CA GLN A 285 -22.65 20.46 4.78
C GLN A 285 -22.95 18.98 5.02
N ARG A 286 -21.92 18.24 5.43
CA ARG A 286 -22.01 16.82 5.74
C ARG A 286 -20.96 16.45 6.77
N THR A 287 -21.29 15.41 7.51
CA THR A 287 -20.36 14.71 8.39
C THR A 287 -20.26 13.28 7.86
N GLU A 288 -19.05 12.82 7.55
CA GLU A 288 -18.81 11.51 6.96
C GLU A 288 -17.64 10.81 7.65
N ILE A 289 -17.71 9.48 7.70
CA ILE A 289 -16.60 8.63 8.14
C ILE A 289 -15.89 8.14 6.87
N ILE A 290 -14.63 8.50 6.74
CA ILE A 290 -13.75 8.04 5.67
C ILE A 290 -13.02 6.81 6.21
N GLU A 291 -13.32 5.64 5.63
CA GLU A 291 -12.72 4.38 6.06
C GLU A 291 -11.33 4.14 5.45
N ASP A 292 -11.08 4.64 4.25
CA ASP A 292 -9.80 4.49 3.56
C ASP A 292 -8.82 5.61 3.96
N GLU A 293 -7.64 5.21 4.45
CA GLU A 293 -6.60 6.13 4.92
C GLU A 293 -6.05 7.02 3.80
N ASN A 294 -5.82 6.46 2.60
CA ASN A 294 -5.27 7.24 1.47
C ASN A 294 -6.29 8.28 0.98
N LEU A 295 -7.57 7.92 0.95
CA LEU A 295 -8.65 8.85 0.63
C LEU A 295 -8.73 9.97 1.66
N ALA A 296 -8.63 9.64 2.95
CA ALA A 296 -8.63 10.62 4.04
C ALA A 296 -7.44 11.60 3.92
N ILE A 297 -6.23 11.08 3.70
CA ILE A 297 -5.01 11.90 3.51
C ILE A 297 -5.12 12.77 2.26
N THR A 298 -5.60 12.21 1.14
CA THR A 298 -5.78 12.95 -0.12
C THR A 298 -6.75 14.10 0.08
N LYS A 299 -7.92 13.84 0.65
CA LYS A 299 -8.92 14.86 0.93
C LYS A 299 -8.43 15.92 1.91
N PHE A 300 -7.73 15.52 2.97
CA PHE A 300 -7.12 16.44 3.92
C PHE A 300 -6.13 17.39 3.23
N ASN A 301 -5.22 16.85 2.42
CA ASN A 301 -4.22 17.64 1.69
C ASN A 301 -4.88 18.62 0.69
N GLU A 302 -5.92 18.19 -0.02
CA GLU A 302 -6.66 19.07 -0.94
C GLU A 302 -7.30 20.26 -0.20
N ILE A 303 -7.93 20.02 0.96
CA ILE A 303 -8.58 21.07 1.75
C ILE A 303 -7.54 21.96 2.44
N LEU A 304 -6.46 21.38 2.97
CA LEU A 304 -5.36 22.11 3.60
C LEU A 304 -4.75 23.15 2.65
N GLN A 305 -4.58 22.80 1.37
CA GLN A 305 -4.05 23.72 0.36
C GLN A 305 -4.98 24.91 0.05
N THR A 306 -6.26 24.82 0.40
CA THR A 306 -7.23 25.89 0.17
C THR A 306 -7.42 26.84 1.35
N ALA A 307 -6.72 26.61 2.47
CA ALA A 307 -6.84 27.41 3.68
C ALA A 307 -6.50 28.89 3.44
N LYS A 308 -7.26 29.80 4.06
CA LYS A 308 -7.15 31.25 3.87
C LYS A 308 -7.01 32.07 5.15
N GLU A 309 -7.50 31.56 6.28
CA GLU A 309 -7.64 32.32 7.52
C GLU A 309 -6.79 31.68 8.62
N GLU A 310 -7.14 30.46 9.05
CA GLU A 310 -6.46 29.79 10.14
C GLU A 310 -6.50 28.27 10.03
N ILE A 311 -5.48 27.62 10.59
CA ILE A 311 -5.44 26.18 10.75
C ILE A 311 -5.08 25.89 12.21
N VAL A 312 -5.95 25.16 12.91
CA VAL A 312 -5.74 24.75 14.29
C VAL A 312 -5.63 23.24 14.34
N MET A 313 -4.48 22.74 14.80
CA MET A 313 -4.17 21.30 14.82
C MET A 313 -3.86 20.86 16.24
N VAL A 314 -4.44 19.72 16.65
CA VAL A 314 -3.96 18.88 17.74
C VAL A 314 -3.41 17.62 17.11
N THR A 315 -2.13 17.33 17.33
CA THR A 315 -1.41 16.23 16.66
C THR A 315 -0.51 15.47 17.62
N SER A 316 0.04 14.32 17.20
CA SER A 316 0.93 13.52 18.05
C SER A 316 2.39 13.95 17.97
N SER A 317 3.20 13.41 18.87
CA SER A 317 4.65 13.63 18.92
C SER A 317 5.38 13.18 17.66
N GLU A 318 4.85 12.17 16.96
CA GLU A 318 5.40 11.60 15.74
C GLU A 318 5.01 12.43 14.51
N ASP A 319 3.74 12.82 14.41
CA ASP A 319 3.22 13.57 13.27
C ASP A 319 3.87 14.96 13.15
N ILE A 320 4.19 15.61 14.27
CA ILE A 320 4.89 16.91 14.26
C ILE A 320 6.29 16.82 13.63
N LEU A 321 6.95 15.66 13.72
CA LEU A 321 8.22 15.42 13.00
C LEU A 321 7.97 15.33 11.50
N SER A 322 6.90 14.66 11.08
CA SER A 322 6.50 14.56 9.67
C SER A 322 6.20 15.95 9.08
N TYR A 323 5.44 16.78 9.80
CA TYR A 323 5.17 18.17 9.38
C TYR A 323 6.43 19.04 9.29
N TRP A 324 7.44 18.78 10.12
CA TRP A 324 8.73 19.45 10.00
C TRP A 324 9.53 18.99 8.79
N HIS A 325 9.62 17.67 8.57
CA HIS A 325 10.33 17.07 7.44
C HIS A 325 9.75 17.51 6.09
N ASP A 326 8.43 17.63 5.98
CA ASP A 326 7.75 18.19 4.82
C ASP A 326 6.98 19.48 5.17
N SER A 327 7.73 20.50 5.60
CA SER A 327 7.17 21.81 5.97
C SER A 327 6.83 22.71 4.77
N SER A 328 7.01 22.22 3.54
CA SER A 328 6.86 23.01 2.31
C SER A 328 5.46 23.63 2.18
N CYS A 329 4.43 22.84 2.46
CA CYS A 329 3.03 23.26 2.41
C CYS A 329 2.71 24.32 3.49
N LEU A 330 3.09 24.06 4.75
CA LEU A 330 2.83 24.96 5.87
C LEU A 330 3.57 26.30 5.71
N LYS A 331 4.82 26.28 5.23
CA LYS A 331 5.58 27.51 4.91
C LYS A 331 4.90 28.36 3.84
N LYS A 332 4.36 27.71 2.80
CA LYS A 332 3.63 28.41 1.74
C LYS A 332 2.33 29.04 2.27
N LEU A 333 1.59 28.32 3.13
CA LEU A 333 0.34 28.82 3.71
C LEU A 333 0.60 30.01 4.64
N THR A 334 1.59 29.89 5.52
CA THR A 334 2.00 30.98 6.43
C THR A 334 2.54 32.20 5.69
N SER A 335 3.32 32.01 4.61
CA SER A 335 3.75 33.13 3.75
C SER A 335 2.59 33.84 3.04
N ASN A 336 1.46 33.15 2.86
CA ASN A 336 0.23 33.71 2.30
C ASN A 336 -0.69 34.33 3.37
N GLY A 337 -0.24 34.41 4.63
CA GLY A 337 -0.98 35.04 5.72
C GLY A 337 -1.92 34.12 6.50
N VAL A 338 -1.89 32.80 6.28
CA VAL A 338 -2.70 31.83 7.04
C VAL A 338 -2.09 31.62 8.42
N ALA A 339 -2.87 31.79 9.49
CA ALA A 339 -2.42 31.56 10.85
C ALA A 339 -2.41 30.06 11.18
N VAL A 340 -1.23 29.46 11.40
CA VAL A 340 -1.10 28.02 11.70
C VAL A 340 -0.76 27.83 13.17
N LYS A 341 -1.65 27.13 13.91
CA LYS A 341 -1.55 26.83 15.34
C LYS A 341 -1.47 25.33 15.56
N ILE A 342 -0.36 24.84 16.09
CA ILE A 342 -0.09 23.41 16.29
C ILE A 342 0.03 23.14 17.79
N MET A 343 -0.81 22.25 18.29
CA MET A 343 -0.74 21.68 19.63
C MET A 343 -0.27 20.23 19.51
N ALA A 344 0.82 19.89 20.19
CA ALA A 344 1.30 18.52 20.24
C ALA A 344 1.95 18.22 21.60
N PRO A 345 2.05 16.94 21.99
CA PRO A 345 2.95 16.54 23.07
C PRO A 345 4.38 16.83 22.66
N ILE A 346 4.93 17.91 23.23
CA ILE A 346 6.32 18.28 23.03
C ILE A 346 7.16 17.45 23.99
N SER A 347 8.14 16.75 23.43
CA SER A 347 9.15 16.00 24.15
C SER A 347 10.54 16.44 23.68
N ARG A 348 11.59 16.02 24.38
CA ARG A 348 12.99 16.24 23.94
C ARG A 348 13.25 15.87 22.46
N GLU A 349 12.58 14.84 21.93
CA GLU A 349 12.81 14.36 20.56
C GLU A 349 12.33 15.31 19.48
N ASN A 350 11.12 15.82 19.66
CA ASN A 350 10.47 16.64 18.68
C ASN A 350 10.70 18.12 18.96
N LEU A 351 11.32 18.49 20.08
CA LEU A 351 11.61 19.87 20.44
C LEU A 351 12.28 20.65 19.32
N ARG A 352 13.30 20.08 18.66
CA ARG A 352 13.96 20.75 17.54
C ARG A 352 12.99 21.02 16.39
N ALA A 353 12.14 20.04 16.05
CA ALA A 353 11.12 20.20 15.03
C ALA A 353 10.10 21.27 15.46
N CYS A 354 9.63 21.25 16.70
CA CYS A 354 8.72 22.24 17.28
C CYS A 354 9.30 23.65 17.21
N LEU A 355 10.56 23.85 17.58
CA LEU A 355 11.23 25.14 17.52
C LEU A 355 11.39 25.64 16.08
N GLN A 356 11.74 24.76 15.14
CA GLN A 356 11.86 25.11 13.72
C GLN A 356 10.51 25.41 13.06
N LEU A 357 9.45 24.71 13.47
CA LEU A 357 8.09 25.04 13.06
C LEU A 357 7.63 26.37 13.69
N ALA A 358 8.06 26.67 14.92
CA ALA A 358 7.76 27.92 15.59
C ALA A 358 8.37 29.16 14.92
N ASP A 359 9.34 28.98 14.01
CA ASP A 359 9.90 30.08 13.20
C ASP A 359 8.87 30.71 12.25
N PHE A 360 7.81 29.98 11.88
CA PHE A 360 6.79 30.45 10.94
C PHE A 360 5.34 30.08 11.29
N CYS A 361 5.13 29.21 12.29
CA CYS A 361 3.82 28.85 12.85
C CYS A 361 3.81 29.10 14.37
N GLU A 362 2.63 29.05 14.99
CA GLU A 362 2.53 28.97 16.46
C GLU A 362 2.50 27.50 16.89
N VAL A 363 3.42 27.09 17.77
CA VAL A 363 3.47 25.72 18.32
C VAL A 363 3.28 25.78 19.82
N ARG A 364 2.49 24.88 20.41
CA ARG A 364 2.26 24.77 21.86
C ARG A 364 2.24 23.32 22.34
N HIS A 365 2.65 23.11 23.58
CA HIS A 365 2.61 21.81 24.25
C HIS A 365 1.22 21.50 24.79
N VAL A 366 0.76 20.26 24.54
CA VAL A 366 -0.41 19.66 25.19
C VAL A 366 -0.11 18.21 25.63
N PRO A 367 -0.78 17.69 26.67
CA PRO A 367 -0.73 16.27 27.04
C PRO A 367 -1.06 15.29 25.89
N ASN A 368 -0.67 14.02 26.03
CA ASN A 368 -0.85 12.98 25.00
C ASN A 368 -2.29 12.41 24.91
N ASP A 369 -3.24 13.00 25.64
CA ASP A 369 -4.59 12.44 25.81
C ASP A 369 -5.60 12.98 24.79
N TYR A 370 -5.17 13.85 23.88
CA TYR A 370 -6.05 14.45 22.88
C TYR A 370 -6.07 13.66 21.57
N LEU A 371 -7.28 13.46 21.05
CA LEU A 371 -7.48 12.91 19.71
C LEU A 371 -6.91 13.84 18.65
N LYS A 372 -6.27 13.28 17.63
CA LYS A 372 -5.73 14.02 16.49
C LYS A 372 -6.86 14.76 15.79
N THR A 373 -6.91 16.08 15.95
CA THR A 373 -8.04 16.90 15.54
C THR A 373 -7.54 18.14 14.83
N ILE A 374 -8.08 18.43 13.64
CA ILE A 374 -7.66 19.56 12.83
C ILE A 374 -8.90 20.33 12.37
N THR A 375 -8.87 21.65 12.53
CA THR A 375 -9.86 22.56 11.93
C THR A 375 -9.19 23.53 10.98
N ILE A 376 -9.81 23.78 9.83
CA ILE A 376 -9.32 24.68 8.78
C ILE A 376 -10.39 25.75 8.51
N ASP A 377 -9.99 27.03 8.64
CA ASP A 377 -10.79 28.24 8.46
C ASP A 377 -12.11 28.27 9.24
N GLY A 378 -12.22 27.48 10.32
CA GLY A 378 -13.48 27.26 11.03
C GLY A 378 -14.60 26.66 10.16
N LYS A 379 -14.26 26.08 9.00
CA LYS A 379 -15.20 25.56 7.99
C LYS A 379 -15.05 24.06 7.77
N HIS A 380 -13.88 23.51 8.04
CA HIS A 380 -13.60 22.09 7.91
C HIS A 380 -13.04 21.53 9.22
N PHE A 381 -13.42 20.29 9.51
CA PHE A 381 -12.99 19.52 10.65
C PHE A 381 -12.54 18.13 10.20
N PHE A 382 -11.42 17.69 10.73
CA PHE A 382 -10.90 16.33 10.60
C PHE A 382 -10.55 15.79 11.98
N GLN A 383 -10.93 14.56 12.25
CA GLN A 383 -10.44 13.80 13.40
C GLN A 383 -9.91 12.45 12.94
N PHE A 384 -8.62 12.23 13.16
CA PHE A 384 -7.89 11.03 12.75
C PHE A 384 -7.79 10.06 13.92
N ASN A 385 -7.82 8.76 13.61
CA ASN A 385 -7.67 7.66 14.57
C ASN A 385 -8.86 7.49 15.54
N LEU A 386 -10.06 7.29 15.00
CA LEU A 386 -11.20 6.77 15.78
C LEU A 386 -11.01 5.28 16.09
N LYS A 387 -10.20 4.95 17.11
CA LYS A 387 -10.20 3.62 17.71
C LYS A 387 -11.39 3.52 18.68
N HIS A 388 -12.33 2.64 18.33
CA HIS A 388 -13.53 2.19 19.07
C HIS A 388 -14.85 2.99 18.96
N ALA A 389 -15.75 2.52 18.08
CA ALA A 389 -17.14 2.16 18.42
C ALA A 389 -17.74 1.37 17.23
N ILE A 390 -18.45 0.27 17.49
CA ILE A 390 -19.02 -0.74 16.56
C ILE A 390 -18.10 -1.95 16.31
N LYS A 391 -18.36 -3.01 17.09
CA LYS A 391 -18.08 -4.40 16.72
C LYS A 391 -19.03 -4.77 15.57
N SER A 392 -18.52 -4.93 14.36
CA SER A 392 -19.15 -5.79 13.34
C SER A 392 -18.19 -6.92 13.02
N GLN A 393 -18.68 -8.16 13.13
CA GLN A 393 -17.93 -9.34 12.76
C GLN A 393 -17.56 -9.28 11.27
N GLY A 394 -16.29 -9.54 10.97
CA GLY A 394 -15.83 -9.95 9.65
C GLY A 394 -15.28 -8.85 8.73
N SER A 395 -14.03 -8.46 8.93
CA SER A 395 -13.04 -8.27 7.85
C SER A 395 -11.63 -8.05 8.44
N LEU A 396 -10.62 -8.62 7.80
CA LEU A 396 -9.22 -8.32 8.05
C LEU A 396 -8.93 -6.88 7.57
N GLY A 397 -8.40 -6.04 8.46
CA GLY A 397 -7.84 -4.72 8.12
C GLY A 397 -8.20 -3.67 9.17
N THR A 398 -7.25 -3.31 10.04
CA THR A 398 -7.40 -2.20 10.97
C THR A 398 -7.20 -0.89 10.21
N TYR A 399 -8.20 -0.45 9.45
CA TYR A 399 -8.15 0.82 8.74
C TYR A 399 -8.39 1.98 9.71
N GLU A 400 -7.52 3.00 9.72
CA GLU A 400 -7.71 4.20 10.54
C GLU A 400 -8.90 5.01 10.01
N ARG A 401 -10.05 4.95 10.71
CA ARG A 401 -11.24 5.75 10.36
C ARG A 401 -11.00 7.22 10.64
N THR A 402 -11.26 8.07 9.65
CA THR A 402 -11.19 9.53 9.76
C THR A 402 -12.60 10.12 9.74
N LEU A 403 -12.94 10.94 10.72
CA LEU A 403 -14.17 11.72 10.71
C LEU A 403 -13.91 13.06 10.03
N TYR A 404 -14.61 13.34 8.94
CA TYR A 404 -14.61 14.64 8.28
C TYR A 404 -15.96 15.32 8.46
N SER A 405 -15.94 16.63 8.72
CA SER A 405 -17.14 17.45 8.72
C SER A 405 -16.88 18.85 8.15
N ASN A 406 -17.85 19.36 7.39
CA ASN A 406 -17.97 20.78 7.04
C ASN A 406 -19.31 21.38 7.49
N ASP A 407 -19.98 20.73 8.44
CA ASP A 407 -21.11 21.30 9.15
C ASP A 407 -20.62 22.49 10.00
N LEU A 408 -21.05 23.70 9.66
CA LEU A 408 -20.52 24.92 10.29
C LEU A 408 -20.80 24.97 11.79
N GLU A 409 -21.94 24.46 12.26
CA GLU A 409 -22.28 24.49 13.67
C GLU A 409 -21.38 23.53 14.46
N TYR A 410 -21.17 22.33 13.92
CA TYR A 410 -20.27 21.34 14.50
C TYR A 410 -18.82 21.83 14.49
N VAL A 411 -18.34 22.35 13.36
CA VAL A 411 -16.96 22.85 13.22
C VAL A 411 -16.72 24.03 14.16
N GLN A 412 -17.67 24.96 14.29
CA GLN A 412 -17.53 26.10 15.22
C GLN A 412 -17.51 25.67 16.69
N LYS A 413 -18.34 24.68 17.09
CA LYS A 413 -18.31 24.11 18.44
C LYS A 413 -16.96 23.48 18.75
N THR A 414 -16.43 22.68 17.82
CA THR A 414 -15.12 22.05 17.99
C THR A 414 -13.98 23.06 17.96
N ASN A 415 -14.03 24.07 17.07
CA ASN A 415 -13.01 25.12 17.02
C ASN A 415 -12.96 25.88 18.36
N LYS A 416 -14.12 26.21 18.97
CA LYS A 416 -14.17 26.79 20.32
C LYS A 416 -13.51 25.90 21.38
N MET A 417 -13.77 24.59 21.34
CA MET A 417 -13.09 23.63 22.24
C MET A 417 -11.57 23.67 22.04
N LEU A 418 -11.10 23.66 20.79
CA LEU A 418 -9.66 23.74 20.48
C LEU A 418 -9.05 25.08 20.93
N PHE A 419 -9.78 26.18 20.84
CA PHE A 419 -9.34 27.49 21.34
C PHE A 419 -9.19 27.51 22.86
N GLU A 420 -10.09 26.87 23.61
CA GLU A 420 -9.93 26.74 25.06
C GLU A 420 -8.74 25.85 25.41
N LEU A 421 -8.49 24.79 24.65
CA LEU A 421 -7.24 24.02 24.78
C LEU A 421 -6.00 24.86 24.46
N TRP A 422 -6.07 25.70 23.41
CA TRP A 422 -4.99 26.59 23.02
C TRP A 422 -4.64 27.62 24.09
N LYS A 423 -5.63 28.22 24.76
CA LYS A 423 -5.40 29.17 25.86
C LYS A 423 -4.67 28.53 27.03
N ASN A 424 -4.97 27.26 27.31
CA ASN A 424 -4.40 26.50 28.42
C ASN A 424 -3.09 25.77 28.04
N SER A 425 -2.70 25.79 26.76
CA SER A 425 -1.47 25.15 26.28
C SER A 425 -0.26 26.06 26.40
N VAL A 426 0.92 25.44 26.45
CA VAL A 426 2.15 26.11 26.89
C VAL A 426 3.09 26.38 25.71
N VAL A 427 3.64 27.59 25.62
CA VAL A 427 4.59 27.98 24.57
C VAL A 427 5.94 27.25 24.76
N PRO A 428 6.54 26.69 23.69
CA PRO A 428 7.83 26.04 23.77
C PRO A 428 8.94 27.09 23.87
N THR A 429 9.49 27.30 25.07
CA THR A 429 10.78 27.98 25.27
C THR A 429 11.74 27.02 25.96
N SER A 430 13.06 27.21 25.81
CA SER A 430 14.06 26.32 26.44
C SER A 430 13.86 26.18 27.96
N SER A 431 13.50 27.27 28.65
CA SER A 431 13.19 27.27 30.08
C SER A 431 11.83 26.66 30.44
N THR A 432 10.82 26.82 29.58
CA THR A 432 9.49 26.24 29.79
C THR A 432 9.48 24.75 29.50
N VAL A 433 10.29 24.31 28.56
CA VAL A 433 10.62 22.91 28.30
C VAL A 433 11.34 22.37 29.53
N GLU A 434 12.40 22.96 30.06
CA GLU A 434 13.00 22.45 31.32
C GLU A 434 12.03 22.39 32.51
N ALA A 435 11.04 23.28 32.60
CA ALA A 435 9.98 23.24 33.62
C ALA A 435 8.92 22.16 33.36
N ILE A 436 8.49 21.97 32.10
CA ILE A 436 7.58 20.90 31.65
C ILE A 436 8.29 19.55 31.76
N ILE A 437 9.52 19.44 31.25
CA ILE A 437 10.47 18.35 31.44
C ILE A 437 10.73 18.12 32.93
N LYS A 438 10.72 19.12 33.83
CA LYS A 438 10.83 18.88 35.29
C LYS A 438 9.54 18.34 35.90
N LYS A 439 8.39 18.78 35.40
CA LYS A 439 7.06 18.29 35.79
C LYS A 439 6.71 16.93 35.15
N GLN A 440 7.34 16.62 34.03
CA GLN A 440 7.48 15.33 33.36
C GLN A 440 8.83 14.68 33.74
N ALA A 441 9.66 15.21 34.65
CA ALA A 441 10.89 14.52 35.08
C ALA A 441 10.57 13.61 36.26
N SER A 442 9.39 13.76 36.84
CA SER A 442 8.69 12.68 37.55
C SER A 442 8.12 11.62 36.59
N MET A 443 8.17 11.83 35.26
CA MET A 443 7.64 10.92 34.24
C MET A 443 8.34 11.09 32.88
N SER A 444 9.52 10.47 32.75
CA SER A 444 10.17 10.18 31.47
C SER A 444 10.71 11.36 30.64
N GLU A 445 11.96 11.77 30.87
CA GLU A 445 12.70 12.51 29.83
C GLU A 445 14.21 12.42 29.99
N ASP A 446 14.75 11.26 29.67
CA ASP A 446 16.05 11.17 28.98
C ASP A 446 16.04 10.03 27.93
N LEU A 447 14.82 9.69 27.49
CA LEU A 447 14.41 8.37 27.02
C LEU A 447 14.69 8.06 25.56
N PHE A 448 14.97 9.09 24.80
CA PHE A 448 14.43 9.10 23.45
C PHE A 448 15.55 9.44 22.45
N GLU A 449 16.45 10.37 22.79
CA GLU A 449 17.65 10.64 21.98
C GLU A 449 18.62 9.44 21.85
N ARG A 450 18.68 8.51 22.82
CA ARG A 450 19.55 7.31 22.73
C ARG A 450 18.87 6.12 22.03
N GLY A 451 17.54 6.06 22.00
CA GLY A 451 16.76 5.06 21.26
C GLY A 451 16.94 5.13 19.73
N ARG A 452 17.31 6.30 19.19
CA ARG A 452 17.62 6.46 17.75
C ARG A 452 18.91 5.75 17.31
N LYS A 453 19.89 5.52 18.21
CA LYS A 453 21.09 4.73 17.87
C LYS A 453 20.82 3.23 17.85
N LEU A 454 19.84 2.73 18.63
CA LEU A 454 19.43 1.32 18.66
C LEU A 454 18.55 0.89 17.47
N LYS A 455 17.86 1.83 16.80
CA LYS A 455 17.10 1.55 15.55
C LYS A 455 17.97 1.09 14.38
N LYS A 456 19.29 1.24 14.47
CA LYS A 456 20.23 0.82 13.41
C LYS A 456 20.56 -0.68 13.45
N TYR A 457 20.10 -1.40 14.49
CA TYR A 457 20.41 -2.80 14.72
C TYR A 457 19.16 -3.69 14.60
N LYS A 458 19.31 -4.94 14.18
CA LYS A 458 18.21 -5.90 14.04
C LYS A 458 17.60 -6.17 15.43
N PHE A 459 16.32 -6.55 15.54
CA PHE A 459 15.67 -6.82 16.84
C PHE A 459 16.51 -7.75 17.75
N ILE A 460 17.17 -8.75 17.15
CA ILE A 460 18.10 -9.67 17.82
C ILE A 460 19.34 -8.98 18.46
N ASP A 461 19.79 -7.84 17.91
CA ASP A 461 20.87 -7.04 18.48
C ASP A 461 20.37 -6.16 19.65
N ARG A 462 19.07 -5.85 19.70
CA ARG A 462 18.42 -5.20 20.86
C ARG A 462 18.34 -6.14 22.07
N LEU A 463 18.39 -7.45 21.84
CA LEU A 463 18.36 -8.48 22.89
C LEU A 463 19.73 -8.68 23.56
N SER A 464 20.83 -8.40 22.86
CA SER A 464 22.20 -8.51 23.37
C SER A 464 22.72 -7.19 23.98
N THR A 465 22.06 -6.06 23.75
CA THR A 465 22.45 -4.71 24.19
C THR A 465 21.81 -4.29 25.53
N VAL A 466 21.80 -5.22 26.49
CA VAL A 466 21.35 -4.98 27.88
C VAL A 466 22.28 -3.99 28.63
N SER A 467 23.39 -3.58 28.00
CA SER A 467 24.21 -2.44 28.40
C SER A 467 24.81 -1.80 27.14
N GLU A 468 24.85 -0.47 27.03
CA GLU A 468 25.36 0.25 25.83
C GLU A 468 26.88 0.07 25.57
N LEU A 469 27.56 -0.83 26.27
CA LEU A 469 28.98 -1.15 26.09
C LEU A 469 29.17 -2.61 25.67
N THR A 470 28.26 -3.10 24.81
CA THR A 470 28.30 -4.47 24.32
C THR A 470 28.85 -4.52 22.89
N THR A 471 29.97 -5.21 22.68
CA THR A 471 30.52 -5.40 21.33
C THR A 471 29.96 -6.68 20.73
N ILE A 472 29.34 -6.59 19.56
CA ILE A 472 28.80 -7.73 18.82
C ILE A 472 29.68 -7.98 17.59
N ALA A 473 30.20 -9.19 17.45
CA ALA A 473 30.94 -9.62 16.27
C ALA A 473 30.20 -10.77 15.58
N ASP A 474 29.64 -10.50 14.40
CA ASP A 474 29.02 -11.54 13.57
C ASP A 474 30.07 -12.50 13.04
N LYS A 475 29.79 -13.81 13.15
CA LYS A 475 30.64 -14.88 12.59
C LYS A 475 30.25 -15.20 11.15
N ALA A 476 31.08 -16.02 10.50
CA ALA A 476 30.80 -16.52 9.15
C ALA A 476 29.40 -17.16 9.05
N LYS A 477 28.82 -17.12 7.85
CA LYS A 477 27.46 -17.60 7.60
C LYS A 477 27.36 -19.10 7.89
N ILE A 478 26.57 -19.45 8.90
CA ILE A 478 26.26 -20.84 9.30
C ILE A 478 24.85 -21.24 8.85
N THR A 479 24.59 -22.54 8.74
CA THR A 479 23.31 -23.11 8.35
C THR A 479 22.48 -23.59 9.55
N GLU A 480 21.18 -23.81 9.33
CA GLU A 480 20.27 -24.34 10.36
C GLU A 480 20.76 -25.68 10.92
N GLN A 481 21.35 -26.52 10.05
CA GLN A 481 21.87 -27.82 10.42
C GLN A 481 23.15 -27.71 11.26
N ASP A 482 24.04 -26.76 10.97
CA ASP A 482 25.26 -26.57 11.75
C ASP A 482 24.97 -26.28 13.23
N VAL A 483 23.94 -25.47 13.52
CA VAL A 483 23.50 -25.19 14.90
C VAL A 483 22.97 -26.45 15.57
N ARG A 484 22.16 -27.25 14.86
CA ARG A 484 21.61 -28.51 15.38
C ARG A 484 22.70 -29.54 15.66
N ASP A 485 23.65 -29.67 14.75
CA ASP A 485 24.79 -30.57 14.90
C ASP A 485 25.67 -30.15 16.07
N LYS A 486 25.89 -28.84 16.25
CA LYS A 486 26.59 -28.30 17.44
C LYS A 486 25.85 -28.65 18.73
N ILE A 487 24.54 -28.43 18.81
CA ILE A 487 23.73 -28.79 19.99
C ILE A 487 23.77 -30.31 20.24
N LEU A 488 23.63 -31.13 19.19
CA LEU A 488 23.65 -32.58 19.29
C LEU A 488 25.02 -33.10 19.76
N SER A 489 26.11 -32.56 19.20
CA SER A 489 27.48 -32.89 19.60
C SER A 489 27.75 -32.55 21.07
N TYR A 490 27.24 -31.40 21.53
CA TYR A 490 27.35 -31.02 22.94
C TYR A 490 26.58 -31.97 23.86
N LYS A 491 25.32 -32.30 23.51
CA LYS A 491 24.47 -33.21 24.29
C LYS A 491 25.03 -34.63 24.39
N THR A 492 25.82 -35.06 23.41
CA THR A 492 26.39 -36.42 23.31
C THR A 492 27.81 -36.53 23.89
N SER A 493 28.54 -35.41 24.03
CA SER A 493 29.88 -35.41 24.61
C SER A 493 29.88 -35.64 26.14
N SER A 494 30.62 -36.66 26.60
CA SER A 494 30.72 -37.08 28.02
C SER A 494 31.95 -36.52 28.75
N THR A 495 32.71 -35.61 28.13
CA THR A 495 34.00 -35.13 28.65
C THR A 495 33.85 -34.03 29.72
N ARG A 496 34.80 -34.03 30.67
CA ARG A 496 34.89 -33.10 31.81
C ARG A 496 34.67 -31.66 31.35
N ARG A 497 33.56 -31.10 31.85
CA ARG A 497 33.12 -29.73 31.60
C ARG A 497 34.07 -28.79 32.33
N ASN A 498 34.69 -27.86 31.60
CA ASN A 498 35.60 -26.88 32.18
C ASN A 498 34.82 -25.99 33.16
N SER A 499 35.30 -25.79 34.39
CA SER A 499 34.57 -25.04 35.44
C SER A 499 34.37 -23.57 35.09
N ASP A 500 35.19 -23.05 34.19
CA ASP A 500 35.30 -21.61 33.92
C ASP A 500 34.46 -21.16 32.72
N VAL A 501 33.82 -22.10 32.02
CA VAL A 501 32.95 -21.83 30.86
C VAL A 501 31.57 -22.45 31.11
N ILE A 502 30.55 -21.60 31.08
CA ILE A 502 29.16 -22.02 31.22
C ILE A 502 28.57 -22.23 29.83
N THR A 503 28.04 -23.42 29.57
CA THR A 503 27.39 -23.71 28.29
C THR A 503 25.93 -24.06 28.52
N ALA A 504 25.05 -23.50 27.70
CA ALA A 504 23.63 -23.82 27.74
C ALA A 504 23.07 -24.12 26.34
N CYS A 505 22.27 -25.18 26.27
CA CYS A 505 21.36 -25.45 25.17
C CYS A 505 19.96 -25.06 25.60
N ALA A 506 19.24 -24.29 24.79
CA ALA A 506 17.95 -23.77 25.19
C ALA A 506 16.99 -23.56 24.01
N THR A 507 15.70 -23.48 24.35
CA THR A 507 14.69 -22.76 23.56
C THR A 507 14.46 -21.42 24.23
N THR A 508 14.52 -20.33 23.47
CA THR A 508 14.34 -18.98 24.00
C THR A 508 13.23 -18.22 23.29
N GLY A 509 12.56 -17.35 24.03
CA GLY A 509 11.56 -16.44 23.51
C GLY A 509 11.80 -15.04 24.07
N HIS A 510 11.68 -14.03 23.24
CA HIS A 510 11.85 -12.64 23.66
C HIS A 510 10.61 -11.84 23.27
N ALA A 511 10.07 -11.12 24.24
CA ALA A 511 8.84 -10.36 24.08
C ALA A 511 8.99 -8.93 24.59
N LEU A 512 8.77 -7.96 23.70
CA LEU A 512 8.67 -6.57 24.07
C LEU A 512 7.22 -6.21 24.40
N ILE A 513 6.95 -6.01 25.69
CA ILE A 513 5.63 -5.67 26.21
C ILE A 513 5.54 -4.15 26.38
N HIS A 514 4.53 -3.58 25.74
CA HIS A 514 4.07 -2.22 25.98
C HIS A 514 2.80 -2.30 26.84
N PRO A 515 2.90 -2.09 28.16
CA PRO A 515 1.72 -2.04 29.02
C PRO A 515 0.75 -0.97 28.51
N HIS A 516 -0.56 -1.23 28.60
CA HIS A 516 -1.56 -0.21 28.31
C HIS A 516 -1.37 0.98 29.26
N THR A 517 -1.71 2.19 28.84
CA THR A 517 -1.52 3.45 29.61
C THR A 517 -2.27 3.50 30.95
N ASN A 518 -3.10 2.50 31.26
CA ASN A 518 -3.82 2.36 32.52
C ASN A 518 -3.02 1.55 33.56
N PHE A 519 -1.87 1.00 33.17
CA PHE A 519 -0.95 0.30 34.04
C PHE A 519 0.29 1.17 34.26
N ASP A 520 0.63 1.43 35.52
CA ASP A 520 1.86 2.15 35.90
C ASP A 520 3.09 1.24 35.83
N TYR A 521 3.27 0.57 34.70
CA TYR A 521 4.44 -0.27 34.43
C TYR A 521 5.33 0.38 33.37
N PRO A 522 6.67 0.36 33.53
CA PRO A 522 7.58 0.73 32.45
C PRO A 522 7.41 -0.25 31.27
N LYS A 523 7.93 0.11 30.09
CA LYS A 523 8.08 -0.87 29.00
C LYS A 523 8.92 -2.04 29.50
N LEU A 524 8.47 -3.27 29.22
CA LEU A 524 9.11 -4.48 29.71
C LEU A 524 9.65 -5.31 28.55
N LEU A 525 10.88 -5.79 28.67
CA LEU A 525 11.42 -6.84 27.82
C LEU A 525 11.52 -8.13 28.64
N LEU A 526 10.75 -9.13 28.24
CA LEU A 526 10.78 -10.47 28.82
C LEU A 526 11.66 -11.36 27.97
N SER A 527 12.72 -11.89 28.56
CA SER A 527 13.58 -12.90 27.96
C SER A 527 13.33 -14.24 28.66
N VAL A 528 12.75 -15.17 27.91
CA VAL A 528 12.29 -16.47 28.36
C VAL A 528 13.30 -17.52 27.94
N TYR A 529 13.70 -18.38 28.87
CA TYR A 529 14.66 -19.45 28.65
C TYR A 529 14.08 -20.77 29.15
N LYS A 530 13.99 -21.74 28.25
CA LYS A 530 13.83 -23.15 28.57
C LYS A 530 15.16 -23.84 28.34
N ILE A 531 15.92 -24.02 29.40
CA ILE A 531 17.27 -24.57 29.39
C ILE A 531 17.23 -26.08 29.54
N ASP A 532 17.95 -26.76 28.66
CA ASP A 532 18.01 -28.22 28.62
C ASP A 532 18.84 -28.79 29.77
N LYS A 533 18.51 -30.03 30.18
CA LYS A 533 19.18 -30.74 31.30
C LYS A 533 20.67 -30.95 31.09
N GLU A 534 21.12 -30.99 29.84
CA GLU A 534 22.52 -31.22 29.47
C GLU A 534 23.41 -30.00 29.72
N SER A 535 22.81 -28.80 29.91
CA SER A 535 23.51 -27.54 30.19
C SER A 535 24.32 -27.57 31.50
N THR A 536 25.30 -26.68 31.65
CA THR A 536 26.28 -26.72 32.76
C THR A 536 25.64 -26.75 34.16
N PHE A 537 24.56 -26.01 34.39
CA PHE A 537 23.86 -25.94 35.69
C PHE A 537 22.52 -26.71 35.71
N GLY A 538 22.28 -27.56 34.71
CA GLY A 538 21.08 -28.38 34.59
C GLY A 538 19.86 -27.65 34.01
N ALA A 539 18.73 -28.36 33.96
CA ALA A 539 17.50 -27.85 33.36
C ALA A 539 16.90 -26.70 34.18
N GLU A 540 16.42 -25.67 33.50
CA GLU A 540 15.83 -24.48 34.12
C GLU A 540 14.75 -23.89 33.19
N ASP A 541 13.60 -23.55 33.76
CA ASP A 541 12.67 -22.60 33.13
C ASP A 541 12.89 -21.25 33.84
N ALA A 542 13.23 -20.21 33.06
CA ALA A 542 13.53 -18.88 33.57
C ALA A 542 12.88 -17.78 32.71
N ILE A 543 12.47 -16.70 33.38
CA ILE A 543 12.05 -15.44 32.78
C ILE A 543 12.93 -14.35 33.39
N ILE A 544 13.58 -13.59 32.52
CA ILE A 544 14.34 -12.41 32.91
C ILE A 544 13.53 -11.18 32.52
N LEU A 545 13.21 -10.37 33.50
CA LEU A 545 12.45 -9.14 33.32
C LEU A 545 13.42 -7.99 33.24
N HIS A 546 13.33 -7.25 32.15
CA HIS A 546 14.07 -6.02 31.98
C HIS A 546 13.10 -4.86 31.96
N SER A 547 13.31 -3.90 32.86
CA SER A 547 12.57 -2.65 32.84
C SER A 547 13.33 -1.63 31.99
N TRP A 548 12.57 -0.84 31.25
CA TRP A 548 13.10 0.29 30.51
C TRP A 548 13.40 1.44 31.47
N LEU A 549 14.67 1.58 31.87
CA LEU A 549 15.11 2.48 32.94
C LEU A 549 16.12 3.52 32.44
N ASN A 550 16.16 4.68 33.10
CA ASN A 550 17.21 5.67 32.86
C ASN A 550 18.50 5.22 33.56
N THR A 551 19.61 5.15 32.82
CA THR A 551 20.93 4.89 33.37
C THR A 551 21.85 6.09 33.09
N PRO A 552 23.02 6.22 33.75
CA PRO A 552 23.98 7.29 33.47
C PRO A 552 24.39 7.38 31.97
N ILE A 553 24.28 6.25 31.27
CA ILE A 553 24.58 6.12 29.85
C ILE A 553 23.32 6.07 28.98
N GLY A 554 22.12 6.27 29.51
CA GLY A 554 20.88 6.39 28.74
C GLY A 554 19.80 5.43 29.13
N TYR A 555 18.68 5.50 28.43
CA TYR A 555 17.63 4.51 28.63
C TYR A 555 17.94 3.22 27.89
N CYS A 556 17.95 2.13 28.64
CA CYS A 556 18.11 0.77 28.14
C CYS A 556 17.19 -0.19 28.90
N TYR A 557 17.04 -1.40 28.36
CA TYR A 557 16.40 -2.49 29.09
C TYR A 557 17.40 -3.00 30.13
N VAL A 558 17.17 -2.66 31.39
CA VAL A 558 18.01 -3.06 32.51
C VAL A 558 17.38 -4.27 33.18
N PRO A 559 18.14 -5.35 33.44
CA PRO A 559 17.59 -6.51 34.12
C PRO A 559 17.23 -6.10 35.55
N VAL A 560 15.97 -6.31 35.92
CA VAL A 560 15.45 -5.95 37.24
C VAL A 560 15.06 -7.15 38.08
N ALA A 561 14.67 -8.26 37.44
CA ALA A 561 14.28 -9.47 38.12
C ALA A 561 14.61 -10.72 37.31
N VAL A 562 14.95 -11.81 38.00
CA VAL A 562 14.99 -13.16 37.43
C VAL A 562 13.93 -13.98 38.14
N ALA A 563 13.02 -14.59 37.40
CA ALA A 563 12.04 -15.54 37.90
C ALA A 563 12.38 -16.92 37.32
N ALA A 564 12.78 -17.87 38.17
CA ALA A 564 13.29 -19.14 37.68
C ALA A 564 13.03 -20.29 38.66
N ASN A 565 13.09 -21.53 38.15
CA ASN A 565 12.79 -22.73 38.93
C ASN A 565 14.02 -23.55 39.36
N ASN A 566 15.25 -23.08 39.07
CA ASN A 566 16.48 -23.77 39.44
C ASN A 566 17.29 -22.93 40.46
N PRO A 567 17.33 -23.31 41.75
CA PRO A 567 18.06 -22.55 42.76
C PRO A 567 19.58 -22.58 42.52
N LYS A 568 20.09 -23.63 41.84
CA LYS A 568 21.53 -23.77 41.55
C LYS A 568 22.00 -22.79 40.47
N ALA A 569 21.11 -22.22 39.66
CA ALA A 569 21.46 -21.27 38.61
C ALA A 569 21.59 -19.81 39.11
N SER A 570 21.13 -19.52 40.33
CA SER A 570 21.11 -18.15 40.89
C SER A 570 22.48 -17.45 40.84
N HIS A 571 23.55 -18.15 41.23
CA HIS A 571 24.92 -17.59 41.19
C HIS A 571 25.38 -17.24 39.77
N VAL A 572 24.93 -18.00 38.76
CA VAL A 572 25.23 -17.73 37.34
C VAL A 572 24.53 -16.46 36.87
N TRP A 573 23.24 -16.32 37.19
CA TRP A 573 22.46 -15.12 36.86
C TRP A 573 22.99 -13.87 37.57
N PHE A 574 23.41 -13.99 38.84
CA PHE A 574 24.05 -12.89 39.57
C PHE A 574 25.42 -12.53 38.99
N ALA A 575 26.24 -13.51 38.61
CA ALA A 575 27.50 -13.23 37.93
C ALA A 575 27.26 -12.53 36.58
N ARG A 576 26.27 -13.00 35.81
CA ARG A 576 25.89 -12.44 34.50
C ARG A 576 25.41 -11.00 34.60
N PHE A 577 24.64 -10.67 35.63
CA PHE A 577 24.05 -9.34 35.81
C PHE A 577 24.71 -8.52 36.93
N LYS A 578 25.99 -8.79 37.20
CA LYS A 578 26.78 -8.04 38.19
C LYS A 578 26.75 -6.54 37.89
N GLY A 579 26.32 -5.75 38.88
CA GLY A 579 26.18 -4.29 38.75
C GLY A 579 24.79 -3.82 38.31
N SER A 580 23.83 -4.74 38.18
CA SER A 580 22.42 -4.42 37.88
C SER A 580 21.53 -4.44 39.13
N PRO A 581 20.29 -3.92 39.04
CA PRO A 581 19.28 -4.05 40.08
C PRO A 581 18.98 -5.50 40.50
N VAL A 582 19.11 -6.49 39.61
CA VAL A 582 18.98 -7.92 39.99
C VAL A 582 19.95 -8.27 41.11
N THR A 583 21.22 -7.87 40.97
CA THR A 583 22.25 -8.14 42.01
C THR A 583 22.14 -7.21 43.20
N ALA A 584 21.88 -5.92 42.98
CA ALA A 584 21.82 -4.93 44.05
C ALA A 584 20.67 -5.19 45.04
N ASN A 585 19.53 -5.68 44.53
CA ASN A 585 18.33 -5.96 45.31
C ASN A 585 18.16 -7.44 45.65
N ASN A 586 19.13 -8.29 45.29
CA ASN A 586 19.02 -9.76 45.40
C ASN A 586 17.70 -10.30 44.78
N ASN A 587 17.29 -9.77 43.62
CA ASN A 587 15.97 -9.98 43.06
C ASN A 587 15.88 -11.24 42.18
N TYR A 588 16.15 -12.38 42.82
CA TYR A 588 15.97 -13.71 42.25
C TYR A 588 14.73 -14.37 42.86
N ASN A 589 13.67 -14.45 42.07
CA ASN A 589 12.39 -15.00 42.47
C ASN A 589 12.39 -16.50 42.14
N LEU A 590 12.46 -17.35 43.17
CA LEU A 590 12.46 -18.81 43.00
C LEU A 590 11.03 -19.35 42.90
N PHE A 591 10.72 -20.00 41.79
CA PHE A 591 9.44 -20.64 41.50
C PHE A 591 9.52 -22.16 41.65
N LYS A 592 8.43 -22.80 42.10
CA LYS A 592 8.30 -24.25 41.92
C LYS A 592 8.05 -24.58 40.45
N LYS A 593 8.39 -25.79 40.01
CA LYS A 593 8.10 -26.26 38.64
C LYS A 593 6.60 -26.20 38.26
N SER A 594 5.70 -26.25 39.24
CA SER A 594 4.25 -26.09 39.02
C SER A 594 3.80 -24.63 38.93
N GLU A 595 4.66 -23.68 39.32
CA GLU A 595 4.33 -22.25 39.43
C GLU A 595 4.90 -21.41 38.28
N LEU A 596 5.93 -21.92 37.59
CA LEU A 596 6.46 -21.37 36.34
C LEU A 596 6.59 -22.51 35.34
N GLN A 597 5.90 -22.39 34.21
CA GLN A 597 5.93 -23.37 33.14
C GLN A 597 6.26 -22.72 31.81
N ILE A 598 7.25 -23.27 31.11
CA ILE A 598 7.57 -22.92 29.74
C ILE A 598 7.42 -24.18 28.88
N GLN A 599 6.54 -24.15 27.89
CA GLN A 599 6.25 -25.29 27.00
C GLN A 599 6.40 -24.86 25.55
N PHE A 600 7.13 -25.65 24.76
CA PHE A 600 7.32 -25.40 23.34
C PHE A 600 6.61 -26.48 22.52
N HIS A 601 5.69 -26.08 21.64
CA HIS A 601 4.95 -26.99 20.77
C HIS A 601 4.93 -26.46 19.33
N GLY A 602 5.52 -27.19 18.39
CA GLY A 602 5.60 -26.79 16.99
C GLY A 602 6.44 -25.52 16.79
N LYS A 603 5.77 -24.38 16.56
CA LYS A 603 6.35 -23.03 16.49
C LYS A 603 5.79 -22.09 17.56
N THR A 604 5.18 -22.62 18.61
CA THR A 604 4.56 -21.82 19.66
C THR A 604 5.23 -22.08 21.01
N LEU A 605 5.62 -21.02 21.70
CA LEU A 605 6.12 -21.05 23.07
C LEU A 605 5.04 -20.51 24.01
N PHE A 606 4.61 -21.35 24.95
CA PHE A 606 3.69 -20.99 26.03
C PHE A 606 4.48 -20.78 27.31
N VAL A 607 4.23 -19.66 27.96
CA VAL A 607 4.90 -19.25 29.19
C VAL A 607 3.82 -18.83 30.16
N ALA A 608 3.81 -19.40 31.35
CA ALA A 608 2.85 -19.04 32.38
C ALA A 608 3.51 -19.05 33.75
N TRP A 609 3.16 -18.06 34.57
CA TRP A 609 3.56 -18.03 35.97
C TRP A 609 2.37 -17.69 36.87
N THR A 610 2.36 -18.26 38.08
CA THR A 610 1.19 -18.22 38.97
C THR A 610 1.38 -17.32 40.19
N LYS A 611 2.55 -16.69 40.35
CA LYS A 611 2.85 -15.77 41.46
C LYS A 611 3.39 -14.44 40.93
N PRO A 612 3.10 -13.31 41.60
CA PRO A 612 3.70 -12.03 41.22
C PRO A 612 5.23 -12.09 41.22
N ILE A 613 5.86 -11.40 40.27
CA ILE A 613 7.31 -11.27 40.14
C ILE A 613 7.70 -9.86 40.56
N SER A 614 8.54 -9.72 41.59
CA SER A 614 8.96 -8.42 42.10
C SER A 614 9.86 -7.71 41.07
N LEU A 615 9.62 -6.43 40.78
CA LEU A 615 10.42 -5.64 39.83
C LEU A 615 11.47 -4.77 40.55
N LEU A 616 11.15 -3.52 40.86
CA LEU A 616 11.96 -2.64 41.70
C LEU A 616 11.17 -2.31 42.96
N SER A 617 11.84 -1.83 44.01
CA SER A 617 11.20 -1.49 45.29
C SER A 617 10.12 -0.40 45.19
N ASN A 618 10.14 0.39 44.10
CA ASN A 618 9.19 1.45 43.79
C ASN A 618 8.23 1.09 42.63
N GLN A 619 8.18 -0.18 42.21
CA GLN A 619 7.30 -0.66 41.14
C GLN A 619 6.41 -1.78 41.67
N ASP A 620 5.16 -1.79 41.23
CA ASP A 620 4.27 -2.90 41.51
C ASP A 620 4.85 -4.21 40.97
N PRO A 621 4.65 -5.35 41.64
CA PRO A 621 5.09 -6.63 41.13
C PRO A 621 4.31 -6.96 39.85
N LEU A 622 4.95 -7.65 38.90
CA LEU A 622 4.28 -8.15 37.71
C LEU A 622 3.39 -9.33 38.10
N PRO A 623 2.05 -9.25 37.96
CA PRO A 623 1.14 -10.26 38.50
C PRO A 623 1.14 -11.55 37.66
N PRO A 624 0.49 -12.62 38.15
CA PRO A 624 0.32 -13.87 37.41
C PRO A 624 -0.21 -13.64 35.99
N SER A 625 0.53 -14.09 34.99
CA SER A 625 0.21 -13.83 33.59
C SER A 625 0.59 -15.00 32.70
N VAL A 626 0.06 -14.97 31.48
CA VAL A 626 0.39 -15.90 30.40
C VAL A 626 0.99 -15.11 29.24
N LEU A 627 2.06 -15.64 28.67
CA LEU A 627 2.74 -15.12 27.50
C LEU A 627 2.80 -16.23 26.45
N ILE A 628 2.30 -15.93 25.24
CA ILE A 628 2.29 -16.84 24.10
C ILE A 628 3.11 -16.19 22.99
N LEU A 629 4.11 -16.90 22.47
CA LEU A 629 4.91 -16.48 21.32
C LEU A 629 4.67 -17.46 20.16
N GLU A 630 4.11 -16.97 19.07
CA GLU A 630 3.80 -17.75 17.86
C GLU A 630 4.77 -17.38 16.75
N GLY A 631 5.67 -18.30 16.41
CA GLY A 631 6.69 -18.11 15.37
C GLY A 631 6.08 -17.96 13.97
N THR A 632 6.49 -16.91 13.27
CA THR A 632 6.04 -16.50 11.94
C THR A 632 7.21 -16.48 10.94
N GLY A 633 6.90 -16.72 9.66
CA GLY A 633 7.89 -16.66 8.59
C GLY A 633 8.88 -17.84 8.56
N GLN A 634 9.95 -17.64 7.78
CA GLN A 634 11.04 -18.60 7.59
C GLN A 634 12.07 -18.51 8.73
N THR A 635 12.65 -19.66 9.09
CA THR A 635 13.75 -19.74 10.05
C THR A 635 14.98 -18.99 9.52
N LYS A 636 15.56 -18.15 10.36
CA LYS A 636 16.82 -17.44 10.16
C LYS A 636 17.87 -18.05 11.08
N THR A 637 19.11 -18.09 10.63
CA THR A 637 20.23 -18.63 11.42
C THR A 637 21.29 -17.56 11.64
N ARG A 638 21.88 -17.50 12.84
CA ARG A 638 22.94 -16.55 13.17
C ARG A 638 23.93 -17.13 14.17
N ALA A 639 25.21 -16.84 13.95
CA ALA A 639 26.28 -17.00 14.94
C ALA A 639 26.94 -15.65 15.22
N TYR A 640 27.11 -15.31 16.49
CA TYR A 640 27.73 -14.05 16.89
C TYR A 640 28.34 -14.13 18.29
N ASP A 641 29.38 -13.33 18.51
CA ASP A 641 30.00 -13.17 19.81
C ASP A 641 29.55 -11.85 20.43
N VAL A 642 29.35 -11.86 21.74
CA VAL A 642 28.93 -10.73 22.56
C VAL A 642 29.96 -10.53 23.65
N LEU A 643 30.56 -9.35 23.76
CA LEU A 643 31.37 -8.96 24.92
C LEU A 643 30.63 -7.87 25.68
N GLN A 644 30.21 -8.17 26.90
CA GLN A 644 29.52 -7.27 27.81
C GLN A 644 30.53 -6.44 28.62
N HIS A 645 30.11 -5.26 29.07
CA HIS A 645 30.98 -4.31 29.79
C HIS A 645 31.51 -4.83 31.13
N ASN A 646 30.81 -5.80 31.72
CA ASN A 646 31.15 -6.42 32.99
C ASN A 646 32.13 -7.59 32.84
N GLY A 647 32.71 -7.78 31.64
CA GLY A 647 33.67 -8.84 31.33
C GLY A 647 33.02 -10.14 30.86
N VAL A 648 31.69 -10.23 30.79
CA VAL A 648 31.01 -11.45 30.32
C VAL A 648 31.11 -11.55 28.80
N LYS A 649 31.67 -12.66 28.31
CA LYS A 649 31.73 -12.98 26.89
C LYS A 649 30.78 -14.13 26.57
N ASP A 650 29.83 -13.92 25.66
CA ASP A 650 28.94 -14.95 25.14
C ASP A 650 29.26 -15.28 23.68
N ILE A 651 29.36 -16.57 23.34
CA ILE A 651 29.39 -17.08 21.96
C ILE A 651 28.03 -17.69 21.69
N ASN A 652 27.28 -17.11 20.75
CA ASN A 652 25.89 -17.48 20.48
C ASN A 652 25.77 -18.12 19.10
N GLN A 653 25.01 -19.20 19.00
CA GLN A 653 24.54 -19.78 17.74
C GLN A 653 23.07 -20.14 17.87
N LEU A 654 22.22 -19.66 16.95
CA LEU A 654 20.80 -19.95 17.02
C LEU A 654 20.06 -19.98 15.69
N ASN A 655 18.99 -20.78 15.69
CA ASN A 655 17.93 -20.79 14.69
C ASN A 655 16.68 -20.10 15.26
N TYR A 656 16.26 -19.00 14.65
CA TYR A 656 15.17 -18.16 15.15
C TYR A 656 14.20 -17.72 14.06
N CYS A 657 13.03 -17.27 14.48
CA CYS A 657 12.03 -16.63 13.63
C CYS A 657 11.40 -15.45 14.37
N ASP A 658 10.76 -14.56 13.63
CA ASP A 658 10.00 -13.46 14.23
C ASP A 658 8.72 -14.05 14.83
N ALA A 659 8.23 -13.55 15.96
CA ALA A 659 7.09 -14.12 16.67
C ALA A 659 5.98 -13.09 16.92
N TYR A 660 4.74 -13.50 16.71
CA TYR A 660 3.57 -12.78 17.20
C TYR A 660 3.43 -13.06 18.69
N ILE A 661 3.18 -12.03 19.50
CA ILE A 661 3.13 -12.16 20.94
C ILE A 661 1.75 -11.82 21.46
N THR A 662 1.19 -12.72 22.24
CA THR A 662 0.01 -12.46 23.05
C THR A 662 0.40 -12.45 24.52
N PHE A 663 0.24 -11.29 25.18
CA PHE A 663 0.40 -11.18 26.62
C PHE A 663 -0.97 -11.06 27.28
N ILE A 664 -1.25 -11.96 28.22
CA ILE A 664 -2.53 -12.08 28.93
C ILE A 664 -2.29 -11.82 30.40
N HIS A 665 -2.78 -10.68 30.86
CA HIS A 665 -2.73 -10.27 32.26
C HIS A 665 -4.02 -10.72 32.96
N GLN A 666 -3.93 -11.75 33.81
CA GLN A 666 -5.13 -12.44 34.31
C GLN A 666 -6.01 -11.55 35.20
N GLU A 667 -5.40 -10.74 36.07
CA GLU A 667 -6.13 -9.93 37.05
C GLU A 667 -6.99 -8.82 36.41
N THR A 668 -6.54 -8.26 35.29
CA THR A 668 -7.20 -7.14 34.61
C THR A 668 -7.94 -7.56 33.35
N LYS A 669 -7.91 -8.86 33.02
CA LYS A 669 -8.44 -9.44 31.76
C LYS A 669 -7.87 -8.75 30.51
N TYR A 670 -6.71 -8.10 30.63
CA TYR A 670 -6.05 -7.48 29.49
C TYR A 670 -5.44 -8.58 28.61
N GLN A 671 -5.83 -8.55 27.34
CA GLN A 671 -5.24 -9.36 26.28
C GLN A 671 -4.83 -8.38 25.17
N GLY A 672 -3.51 -8.15 25.04
CA GLY A 672 -2.99 -7.22 24.05
C GLY A 672 -1.78 -7.78 23.31
N PRO A 673 -1.58 -7.36 22.05
CA PRO A 673 -0.38 -7.74 21.30
C PRO A 673 0.85 -7.08 21.93
N ALA A 674 1.93 -7.83 22.06
CA ALA A 674 3.25 -7.22 22.24
C ALA A 674 3.83 -6.87 20.86
N THR A 675 4.59 -5.77 20.77
CA THR A 675 4.87 -5.09 19.49
C THR A 675 5.94 -5.77 18.64
N ASP A 676 6.92 -6.42 19.28
CA ASP A 676 8.04 -7.10 18.62
C ASP A 676 8.39 -8.39 19.38
N GLY A 677 8.50 -9.51 18.65
CA GLY A 677 8.84 -10.81 19.24
C GLY A 677 9.82 -11.63 18.44
N LEU A 678 10.60 -12.46 19.16
CA LEU A 678 11.55 -13.40 18.58
C LEU A 678 11.46 -14.73 19.29
N LEU A 679 11.45 -15.80 18.51
CA LEU A 679 11.41 -17.17 19.02
C LEU A 679 12.56 -17.96 18.41
N ALA A 680 13.41 -18.51 19.27
CA ALA A 680 14.54 -19.34 18.88
C ALA A 680 14.40 -20.75 19.47
N LYS A 681 14.21 -21.73 18.59
CA LYS A 681 14.01 -23.13 19.01
C LYS A 681 15.33 -23.80 19.39
N ASP A 682 16.34 -23.57 18.55
CA ASP A 682 17.66 -24.19 18.67
C ASP A 682 18.64 -23.09 19.07
N VAL A 683 19.02 -23.01 20.35
CA VAL A 683 20.01 -22.04 20.86
C VAL A 683 21.15 -22.78 21.54
N TYR A 684 22.36 -22.41 21.17
CA TYR A 684 23.60 -22.79 21.83
C TYR A 684 24.34 -21.53 22.28
N VAL A 685 24.68 -21.47 23.57
CA VAL A 685 25.47 -20.37 24.13
C VAL A 685 26.63 -20.90 24.98
N GLU A 686 27.82 -20.33 24.77
CA GLU A 686 28.97 -20.48 25.67
C GLU A 686 29.25 -19.12 26.33
N THR A 687 29.27 -19.07 27.65
CA THR A 687 29.51 -17.87 28.46
C THR A 687 30.80 -18.03 29.24
N THR A 688 31.69 -17.04 29.14
CA THR A 688 32.92 -16.92 29.92
C THR A 688 32.89 -15.63 30.73
N PHE A 689 33.28 -15.68 32.00
CA PHE A 689 33.39 -14.52 32.87
C PHE A 689 34.87 -14.12 32.91
N LEU A 690 35.23 -12.97 32.33
CA LEU A 690 36.60 -12.45 32.30
C LEU A 690 36.96 -11.64 33.55
#